data_AF-A0A6J1KRY1-F1
#
_entry.id   AF-A0A6J1KRY1-F1
#
_cell.length_a   1.000
_cell.length_b   1.000
_cell.length_c   1.000
_cell.angle_alpha   90.00
_cell.angle_beta   90.00
_cell.angle_gamma   90.00
#
_symmetry.space_group_name_H-M   'P 1'
#
loop_
_entity.id
_entity.type
_entity.pdbx_description
1 polymer ?
#
loop_
_entity_poly.entity_id
_entity_poly.type
_entity_poly.pdbx_seq_one_letter_code
_entity_poly.pdbx_strand_id
1 'polypeptide(L)'
;MPPPPPPFLFSILIILFLLPRPAAVSSSACSAVCGNLQIPFPFHLNTSSCEHPLRPISIPQPFHLYCLNSTTLFLNLTGQTFRILEFLSGAVLVDFPGPSPCRQYNEFNAFNPLSANPFFAIANDNVLALYDCNDSSLCKATCEKLIMPGCDGTARYSPACCYPLTDSSVWRNGGDFSVFSKLGCRGFSSWVVEKGSSAGKRGVKFEWGLPRNFSDGICDKNGFVVNATAVPDGVRCSCSDGFVGDGFARGFGCLKSCVKNGHEEYGSSCHGKGRSEKELIIFTGVLAPLFIIASLIGLFCILRRPIKQTTLNYAHSQFHSDALLQKACRTRLFTYHELQEATRGFGDNAKLVRSGNGAIYAGELRDGLRVAVHQLHCESEGNLMSVLSQIEILYVLAHKNVAHLLGCCIDPGCAPLVVYEDPANGTLEKHLHHPKGTEPTLDWYRRLKIAAETASVLAFLQCEVSPPIFHDHLESCHIYLDADFSAKVLGFGLLNAPTDDKSHPVEASSFHNNDVYDFGVVLLEMVTGLKNSDLPMVALQKIRIGKLEEVVDPVLYYHEQPPHSREQIEIVADLATRCLLFGRDGKLRMSDVSKELVHVMKENVDGGGGGGITRGPAIEETFSNSSLLQMISMSPDSILAP
;
A
#
# COMPACT_ATOMS: atom_id res chain seq x y z
N MET A 1 -42.22 16.70 -59.66
CA MET A 1 -40.78 16.62 -59.98
C MET A 1 -40.05 17.69 -59.19
N PRO A 2 -39.27 17.26 -58.20
CA PRO A 2 -37.89 17.74 -58.03
C PRO A 2 -36.91 16.54 -57.95
N PRO A 3 -35.60 16.74 -58.21
CA PRO A 3 -34.64 15.65 -58.42
C PRO A 3 -34.15 15.04 -57.10
N PRO A 4 -33.66 13.78 -57.10
CA PRO A 4 -32.97 13.21 -55.95
C PRO A 4 -31.54 13.79 -55.82
N PRO A 5 -30.98 13.90 -54.60
CA PRO A 5 -29.60 14.30 -54.39
C PRO A 5 -28.61 13.17 -54.76
N PRO A 6 -27.34 13.48 -55.07
CA PRO A 6 -26.40 12.55 -55.71
C PRO A 6 -25.72 11.58 -54.71
N PRO A 7 -25.25 10.40 -55.18
CA PRO A 7 -24.53 9.44 -54.36
C PRO A 7 -23.02 9.76 -54.39
N PHE A 8 -22.57 10.73 -53.60
CA PHE A 8 -21.14 11.05 -53.50
C PHE A 8 -20.72 11.36 -52.05
N LEU A 9 -21.05 10.47 -51.11
CA LEU A 9 -20.47 10.51 -49.75
C LEU A 9 -20.06 9.13 -49.19
N PHE A 10 -20.34 8.03 -49.89
CA PHE A 10 -20.00 6.69 -49.38
C PHE A 10 -18.61 6.17 -49.76
N SER A 11 -17.90 6.83 -50.68
CA SER A 11 -16.58 6.36 -51.14
C SER A 11 -15.39 6.94 -50.36
N ILE A 12 -15.60 7.93 -49.48
CA ILE A 12 -14.51 8.53 -48.69
C ILE A 12 -14.28 7.78 -47.36
N LEU A 13 -15.29 7.06 -46.85
CA LEU A 13 -15.15 6.34 -45.58
C LEU A 13 -14.40 4.99 -45.69
N ILE A 14 -14.26 4.45 -46.91
CA ILE A 14 -13.62 3.14 -47.14
C ILE A 14 -12.10 3.24 -47.28
N ILE A 15 -11.56 4.42 -47.65
CA ILE A 15 -10.11 4.61 -47.81
C ILE A 15 -9.41 4.79 -46.45
N LEU A 16 -10.13 5.18 -45.38
CA LEU A 16 -9.57 5.28 -44.02
C LEU A 16 -9.36 3.92 -43.33
N PHE A 17 -9.88 2.82 -43.87
CA PHE A 17 -9.69 1.47 -43.33
C PHE A 17 -8.61 0.64 -44.05
N LEU A 18 -7.99 1.18 -45.10
CA LEU A 18 -6.90 0.52 -45.84
C LEU A 18 -5.52 1.16 -45.63
N LEU A 19 -5.40 2.11 -44.69
CA LEU A 19 -4.08 2.47 -44.21
C LEU A 19 -3.54 1.32 -43.35
N PRO A 20 -2.35 0.78 -43.65
CA PRO A 20 -1.72 -0.19 -42.75
C PRO A 20 -1.67 0.45 -41.37
N ARG A 21 -2.25 -0.23 -40.37
CA ARG A 21 -1.98 0.11 -38.97
C ARG A 21 -0.47 0.23 -38.84
N PRO A 22 0.08 1.31 -38.26
CA PRO A 22 1.50 1.34 -37.97
C PRO A 22 1.78 0.07 -37.18
N ALA A 23 2.73 -0.73 -37.69
CA ALA A 23 3.23 -1.89 -37.00
C ALA A 23 3.44 -1.50 -35.54
N ALA A 24 2.99 -2.35 -34.62
CA ALA A 24 3.29 -2.19 -33.20
C ALA A 24 4.74 -1.75 -33.09
N VAL A 25 4.95 -0.50 -32.63
CA VAL A 25 6.27 0.07 -32.50
C VAL A 25 7.00 -0.86 -31.55
N SER A 26 7.90 -1.67 -32.11
CA SER A 26 8.96 -2.33 -31.37
C SER A 26 9.55 -1.26 -30.47
N SER A 27 9.39 -1.42 -29.15
CA SER A 27 9.99 -0.54 -28.15
C SER A 27 11.46 -0.41 -28.50
N SER A 28 11.87 0.74 -29.05
CA SER A 28 13.26 1.04 -29.35
C SER A 28 13.95 1.37 -28.03
N ALA A 29 14.14 0.35 -27.21
CA ALA A 29 14.95 0.43 -26.01
C ALA A 29 16.35 0.91 -26.44
N CYS A 30 16.87 1.93 -25.76
CA CYS A 30 18.25 2.36 -26.00
C CYS A 30 19.20 1.24 -25.53
N SER A 31 19.54 0.32 -26.45
CA SER A 31 20.32 -0.88 -26.15
C SER A 31 21.81 -0.65 -26.48
N ALA A 32 22.47 0.22 -25.71
CA ALA A 32 23.91 0.34 -25.77
C ALA A 32 24.59 -0.77 -24.95
N VAL A 33 25.67 -1.33 -25.50
CA VAL A 33 26.47 -2.39 -24.83
C VAL A 33 27.94 -2.02 -24.83
N CYS A 34 28.64 -2.37 -23.74
CA CYS A 34 30.09 -2.31 -23.63
C CYS A 34 30.62 -3.73 -23.41
N GLY A 35 31.01 -4.40 -24.49
CA GLY A 35 31.23 -5.85 -24.48
C GLY A 35 29.97 -6.61 -24.10
N ASN A 36 30.00 -7.31 -22.96
CA ASN A 36 28.86 -8.06 -22.43
C ASN A 36 28.04 -7.27 -21.39
N LEU A 37 28.43 -6.02 -21.09
CA LEU A 37 27.73 -5.18 -20.14
C LEU A 37 26.60 -4.43 -20.83
N GLN A 38 25.37 -4.67 -20.37
CA GLN A 38 24.20 -3.92 -20.81
C GLN A 38 24.13 -2.58 -20.06
N ILE A 39 23.94 -1.49 -20.80
CA ILE A 39 23.92 -0.15 -20.24
C ILE A 39 22.45 0.25 -20.01
N PRO A 40 22.03 0.50 -18.76
CA PRO A 40 20.66 0.90 -18.48
C PRO A 40 20.41 2.36 -18.86
N PHE A 41 19.19 2.67 -19.29
CA PHE A 41 18.76 4.06 -19.45
C PHE A 41 18.79 4.78 -18.08
N PRO A 42 19.19 6.07 -18.00
CA PRO A 42 19.53 7.01 -19.08
C PRO A 42 20.99 7.01 -19.53
N PHE A 43 21.83 6.06 -19.08
CA PHE A 43 23.24 6.04 -19.47
C PHE A 43 23.44 5.67 -20.94
N HIS A 44 24.45 6.25 -21.59
CA HIS A 44 24.72 5.99 -23.01
C HIS A 44 26.20 6.14 -23.40
N LEU A 45 26.63 5.48 -24.49
CA LEU A 45 27.98 5.62 -25.07
C LEU A 45 28.03 6.61 -26.23
N ASN A 46 26.92 6.82 -26.94
CA ASN A 46 26.84 7.76 -28.06
C ASN A 46 25.44 8.38 -28.07
N THR A 47 25.34 9.69 -28.32
CA THR A 47 24.07 10.43 -28.32
C THR A 47 23.10 9.90 -29.38
N SER A 48 23.60 9.38 -30.50
CA SER A 48 22.78 8.85 -31.60
C SER A 48 22.09 7.52 -31.31
N SER A 49 22.54 6.78 -30.28
CA SER A 49 21.99 5.44 -29.96
C SER A 49 20.60 5.47 -29.31
N CYS A 50 20.14 6.63 -28.84
CA CYS A 50 18.81 6.82 -28.23
C CYS A 50 17.93 7.84 -28.98
N GLU A 51 18.29 8.24 -30.21
CA GLU A 51 17.53 9.23 -30.99
C GLU A 51 16.30 8.59 -31.67
N HIS A 52 15.10 9.05 -31.32
CA HIS A 52 13.86 8.66 -31.99
C HIS A 52 13.45 9.75 -33.02
N PRO A 53 13.16 9.40 -34.29
CA PRO A 53 12.92 10.36 -35.37
C PRO A 53 11.69 11.27 -35.22
N LEU A 54 10.83 11.06 -34.21
CA LEU A 54 9.56 11.78 -34.02
C LEU A 54 9.53 12.67 -32.77
N ARG A 55 10.51 12.54 -31.84
CA ARG A 55 10.64 13.36 -30.62
C ARG A 55 12.11 13.44 -30.16
N PRO A 56 12.90 14.43 -30.59
CA PRO A 56 14.27 14.59 -30.11
C PRO A 56 14.23 15.01 -28.62
N ILE A 57 14.76 14.17 -27.74
CA ILE A 57 15.14 14.57 -26.38
C ILE A 57 16.63 14.27 -26.30
N SER A 58 17.44 15.31 -26.09
CA SER A 58 18.87 15.16 -25.86
C SER A 58 19.06 14.65 -24.44
N ILE A 59 19.54 13.41 -24.29
CA ILE A 59 19.92 12.90 -22.96
C ILE A 59 21.05 13.80 -22.42
N PRO A 60 20.98 14.24 -21.15
CA PRO A 60 22.00 15.11 -20.59
C PRO A 60 23.39 14.46 -20.65
N GLN A 61 24.39 15.26 -21.06
CA GLN A 61 25.80 14.85 -21.14
C GLN A 61 26.36 14.16 -19.88
N PRO A 62 25.92 14.48 -18.64
CA PRO A 62 26.40 13.78 -17.45
C PRO A 62 26.11 12.28 -17.39
N PHE A 63 25.19 11.75 -18.22
CA PHE A 63 24.94 10.31 -18.34
C PHE A 63 25.80 9.60 -19.40
N HIS A 64 26.69 10.34 -20.07
CA HIS A 64 27.60 9.80 -21.05
C HIS A 64 28.69 8.95 -20.38
N LEU A 65 28.87 7.73 -20.88
CA LEU A 65 29.85 6.76 -20.40
C LEU A 65 30.98 6.57 -21.41
N TYR A 66 32.16 6.23 -20.91
CA TYR A 66 33.29 5.79 -21.71
C TYR A 66 33.50 4.29 -21.51
N CYS A 67 33.54 3.54 -22.61
CA CYS A 67 33.82 2.11 -22.60
C CYS A 67 35.28 1.89 -23.00
N LEU A 68 36.10 1.35 -22.09
CA LEU A 68 37.49 0.99 -22.35
C LEU A 68 37.60 -0.52 -22.51
N ASN A 69 38.32 -0.96 -23.55
CA ASN A 69 38.61 -2.36 -23.85
C ASN A 69 37.37 -3.28 -23.85
N SER A 70 36.19 -2.74 -24.18
CA SER A 70 34.91 -3.46 -24.18
C SER A 70 34.59 -4.20 -22.86
N THR A 71 35.13 -3.75 -21.74
CA THR A 71 35.03 -4.45 -20.45
C THR A 71 34.84 -3.54 -19.27
N THR A 72 35.29 -2.29 -19.35
CA THR A 72 35.23 -1.35 -18.22
C THR A 72 34.53 -0.08 -18.63
N LEU A 73 33.51 0.30 -17.85
CA LEU A 73 32.76 1.53 -18.02
C LEU A 73 33.28 2.62 -17.08
N PHE A 74 33.33 3.85 -17.57
CA PHE A 74 33.72 5.02 -16.81
C PHE A 74 32.67 6.12 -16.94
N LEU A 75 32.37 6.77 -15.83
CA LEU A 75 31.50 7.93 -15.70
C LEU A 75 32.36 9.17 -15.46
N ASN A 76 32.17 10.22 -16.24
CA ASN A 76 32.88 11.48 -16.05
C ASN A 76 31.94 12.51 -15.41
N LEU A 77 32.23 12.91 -14.18
CA LEU A 77 31.48 13.94 -13.47
C LEU A 77 32.43 15.07 -13.12
N THR A 78 32.11 16.28 -13.59
CA THR A 78 32.80 17.53 -13.16
C THR A 78 34.33 17.46 -13.27
N GLY A 79 34.84 16.82 -14.33
CA GLY A 79 36.28 16.70 -14.60
C GLY A 79 36.97 15.53 -13.89
N GLN A 80 36.24 14.72 -13.13
CA GLN A 80 36.73 13.49 -12.52
C GLN A 80 36.13 12.26 -13.18
N THR A 81 36.98 11.23 -13.36
CA THR A 81 36.59 9.96 -13.99
C THR A 81 36.45 8.88 -12.93
N PHE A 82 35.27 8.27 -12.87
CA PHE A 82 34.92 7.22 -11.94
C PHE A 82 34.72 5.91 -12.71
N ARG A 83 35.37 4.84 -12.27
CA ARG A 83 35.12 3.50 -12.82
C ARG A 83 33.79 2.98 -12.27
N ILE A 84 32.90 2.55 -13.14
CA ILE A 84 31.64 1.91 -12.74
C ILE A 84 31.94 0.45 -12.35
N LEU A 85 31.49 0.08 -11.15
CA LEU A 85 31.57 -1.28 -10.63
C LEU A 85 30.27 -2.04 -10.90
N GLU A 86 29.12 -1.39 -10.68
CA GLU A 86 27.80 -2.03 -10.78
C GLU A 86 26.71 -0.97 -11.04
N PHE A 87 25.71 -1.33 -11.84
CA PHE A 87 24.46 -0.56 -11.95
C PHE A 87 23.44 -1.07 -10.96
N LEU A 88 22.84 -0.17 -10.19
CA LEU A 88 21.82 -0.47 -9.18
C LEU A 88 20.51 0.22 -9.58
N SER A 89 19.38 -0.23 -9.03
CA SER A 89 18.10 0.44 -9.28
C SER A 89 18.16 1.89 -8.81
N GLY A 90 18.06 2.84 -9.74
CA GLY A 90 18.15 4.29 -9.48
C GLY A 90 19.53 4.80 -9.04
N ALA A 91 20.59 3.98 -9.12
CA ALA A 91 21.92 4.35 -8.64
C ALA A 91 23.04 3.67 -9.45
N VAL A 92 24.27 4.15 -9.27
CA VAL A 92 25.48 3.54 -9.82
C VAL A 92 26.52 3.42 -8.71
N LEU A 93 27.13 2.24 -8.59
CA LEU A 93 28.24 2.01 -7.68
C LEU A 93 29.53 2.27 -8.45
N VAL A 94 30.33 3.22 -7.95
CA VAL A 94 31.61 3.58 -8.55
C VAL A 94 32.78 3.28 -7.62
N ASP A 95 33.94 3.07 -8.22
CA ASP A 95 35.21 3.00 -7.50
C ASP A 95 35.74 4.41 -7.20
N PHE A 96 36.72 4.47 -6.30
CA PHE A 96 37.41 5.72 -5.95
C PHE A 96 38.20 6.25 -7.15
N PRO A 97 38.19 7.56 -7.41
CA PRO A 97 38.91 8.14 -8.54
C PRO A 97 40.42 8.03 -8.30
N GLY A 98 41.16 7.54 -9.29
CA GLY A 98 42.63 7.45 -9.22
C GLY A 98 43.23 6.31 -10.07
N PRO A 99 44.57 6.28 -10.21
CA PRO A 99 45.26 5.31 -11.05
C PRO A 99 45.46 3.93 -10.37
N SER A 100 45.31 3.86 -9.05
CA SER A 100 45.42 2.60 -8.31
C SER A 100 44.02 2.08 -7.97
N PRO A 101 43.67 0.85 -8.37
CA PRO A 101 42.37 0.25 -8.09
C PRO A 101 42.19 -0.09 -6.60
N CYS A 102 43.24 0.06 -5.77
CA CYS A 102 43.13 -0.26 -4.36
C CYS A 102 43.89 0.67 -3.43
N ARG A 103 43.14 1.59 -2.82
CA ARG A 103 43.57 2.41 -1.69
C ARG A 103 42.63 2.18 -0.51
N GLN A 104 43.19 1.83 0.65
CA GLN A 104 42.44 1.76 1.91
C GLN A 104 42.11 3.16 2.47
N TYR A 105 42.83 4.17 1.98
CA TYR A 105 42.75 5.54 2.45
C TYR A 105 42.50 6.47 1.27
N ASN A 106 41.37 7.18 1.31
CA ASN A 106 40.99 8.16 0.30
C ASN A 106 40.88 9.55 0.93
N GLU A 107 41.27 10.56 0.15
CA GLU A 107 41.11 11.95 0.53
C GLU A 107 39.67 12.40 0.27
N PHE A 108 39.11 13.16 1.21
CA PHE A 108 37.73 13.66 1.12
C PHE A 108 37.47 14.54 -0.12
N ASN A 109 38.51 15.23 -0.61
CA ASN A 109 38.40 16.14 -1.74
C ASN A 109 38.14 15.46 -3.09
N ALA A 110 38.33 14.14 -3.16
CA ALA A 110 38.07 13.35 -4.35
C ALA A 110 36.60 13.40 -4.81
N PHE A 111 35.66 13.78 -3.95
CA PHE A 111 34.22 13.79 -4.27
C PHE A 111 33.56 15.18 -4.12
N ASN A 112 34.36 16.22 -3.85
CA ASN A 112 33.89 17.60 -3.67
C ASN A 112 33.03 18.16 -4.82
N PRO A 113 33.25 17.85 -6.11
CA PRO A 113 32.51 18.54 -7.16
C PRO A 113 31.10 17.98 -7.42
N LEU A 114 30.61 17.03 -6.60
CA LEU A 114 29.23 16.51 -6.68
C LEU A 114 28.17 17.39 -6.00
N SER A 115 28.56 18.31 -5.11
CA SER A 115 27.62 19.11 -4.30
C SER A 115 26.75 20.08 -5.12
N ALA A 116 27.08 20.31 -6.40
CA ALA A 116 26.34 21.17 -7.32
C ALA A 116 25.84 20.44 -8.59
N ASN A 117 25.91 19.10 -8.64
CA ASN A 117 25.48 18.34 -9.82
C ASN A 117 23.96 18.10 -9.80
N PRO A 118 23.18 18.57 -10.80
CA PRO A 118 21.73 18.42 -10.81
C PRO A 118 21.25 17.01 -11.21
N PHE A 119 22.17 16.10 -11.54
CA PHE A 119 21.87 14.75 -12.02
C PHE A 119 22.37 13.65 -11.09
N PHE A 120 23.39 13.91 -10.27
CA PHE A 120 24.02 12.89 -9.42
C PHE A 120 24.27 13.44 -8.02
N ALA A 121 24.03 12.60 -7.01
CA ALA A 121 24.34 12.90 -5.62
C ALA A 121 24.84 11.64 -4.90
N ILE A 122 25.58 11.81 -3.80
CA ILE A 122 25.99 10.70 -2.96
C ILE A 122 24.75 10.11 -2.28
N ALA A 123 24.52 8.80 -2.44
CA ALA A 123 23.40 8.13 -1.82
C ALA A 123 23.59 8.02 -0.30
N ASN A 124 22.53 8.09 0.47
CA ASN A 124 22.57 7.95 1.94
C ASN A 124 22.85 6.51 2.41
N ASP A 125 22.72 5.49 1.54
CA ASP A 125 23.03 4.10 1.86
C ASP A 125 24.55 3.81 1.99
N ASN A 126 25.41 4.80 1.74
CA ASN A 126 26.84 4.65 1.94
C ASN A 126 27.19 4.66 3.44
N VAL A 127 28.11 3.79 3.82
CA VAL A 127 28.71 3.73 5.16
C VAL A 127 30.19 4.04 5.04
N LEU A 128 30.64 5.06 5.76
CA LEU A 128 32.04 5.49 5.74
C LEU A 128 32.79 4.86 6.91
N ALA A 129 34.01 4.36 6.67
CA ALA A 129 35.01 4.22 7.72
C ALA A 129 35.86 5.48 7.71
N LEU A 130 35.96 6.15 8.85
CA LEU A 130 36.70 7.39 9.00
C LEU A 130 38.02 7.12 9.73
N TYR A 131 39.10 7.73 9.26
CA TYR A 131 40.45 7.51 9.79
C TYR A 131 41.02 8.79 10.39
N ASP A 132 41.70 8.63 11.54
CA ASP A 132 42.40 9.69 12.27
C ASP A 132 41.56 10.95 12.49
N CYS A 133 40.32 10.78 12.97
CA CYS A 133 39.43 11.89 13.33
C CYS A 133 39.77 12.44 14.71
N ASN A 134 39.73 13.77 14.85
CA ASN A 134 39.89 14.44 16.14
C ASN A 134 38.65 14.30 17.04
N ASP A 135 37.47 14.17 16.44
CA ASP A 135 36.19 14.04 17.15
C ASP A 135 35.69 12.58 17.13
N SER A 136 35.74 11.92 18.27
CA SER A 136 35.29 10.54 18.43
C SER A 136 33.77 10.38 18.42
N SER A 137 32.99 11.46 18.55
CA SER A 137 31.52 11.41 18.49
C SER A 137 31.00 11.06 17.09
N LEU A 138 31.85 11.16 16.07
CA LEU A 138 31.57 10.73 14.71
C LEU A 138 31.43 9.20 14.59
N CYS A 139 32.04 8.43 15.48
CA CYS A 139 32.08 6.98 15.38
C CYS A 139 30.80 6.36 15.94
N LYS A 140 30.04 5.64 15.11
CA LYS A 140 28.80 4.98 15.52
C LYS A 140 29.01 3.50 15.81
N ALA A 141 28.47 3.01 16.93
CA ALA A 141 28.61 1.62 17.39
C ALA A 141 27.94 0.59 16.45
N THR A 142 27.07 1.03 15.53
CA THR A 142 26.29 0.17 14.64
C THR A 142 27.13 -0.57 13.60
N CYS A 143 28.41 -0.25 13.43
CA CYS A 143 29.28 -0.90 12.42
C CYS A 143 30.11 -2.08 12.90
N GLU A 144 30.10 -2.41 14.19
CA GLU A 144 30.81 -3.58 14.71
C GLU A 144 30.30 -4.89 14.07
N LYS A 145 29.05 -4.89 13.61
CA LYS A 145 28.36 -6.02 12.95
C LYS A 145 28.56 -6.08 11.43
N LEU A 146 29.19 -5.08 10.81
CA LEU A 146 29.36 -5.01 9.36
C LEU A 146 30.64 -5.70 8.91
N ILE A 147 30.52 -6.64 7.98
CA ILE A 147 31.65 -7.28 7.33
C ILE A 147 32.06 -6.40 6.14
N MET A 148 33.11 -5.61 6.33
CA MET A 148 33.64 -4.76 5.28
C MET A 148 34.86 -5.44 4.63
N PRO A 149 34.76 -5.86 3.36
CA PRO A 149 35.90 -6.43 2.66
C PRO A 149 36.96 -5.37 2.44
N GLY A 150 38.20 -5.77 2.71
CA GLY A 150 39.40 -5.05 2.37
C GLY A 150 39.65 -5.05 0.87
N CYS A 151 40.77 -4.46 0.51
CA CYS A 151 41.16 -4.17 -0.86
C CYS A 151 41.38 -5.42 -1.75
N ASP A 152 41.82 -6.51 -1.15
CA ASP A 152 42.09 -7.80 -1.78
C ASP A 152 40.89 -8.76 -1.73
N GLY A 153 39.77 -8.36 -1.11
CA GLY A 153 38.60 -9.19 -0.90
C GLY A 153 38.78 -10.36 0.08
N THR A 154 40.00 -10.56 0.60
CA THR A 154 40.33 -11.65 1.53
C THR A 154 40.41 -11.16 2.98
N ALA A 155 40.81 -9.91 3.21
CA ALA A 155 40.78 -9.30 4.53
C ALA A 155 39.35 -8.84 4.90
N ARG A 156 38.84 -9.28 6.05
CA ARG A 156 37.60 -8.75 6.66
C ARG A 156 38.01 -7.90 7.86
N TYR A 157 37.66 -6.62 7.85
CA TYR A 157 37.93 -5.73 8.96
C TYR A 157 36.62 -5.06 9.40
N SER A 158 36.40 -4.96 10.71
CA SER A 158 35.38 -4.10 11.27
C SER A 158 36.03 -2.75 11.56
N PRO A 159 35.65 -1.65 10.88
CA PRO A 159 36.24 -0.35 11.14
C PRO A 159 35.96 0.08 12.58
N ALA A 160 37.02 0.42 13.33
CA ALA A 160 36.90 0.92 14.71
C ALA A 160 36.10 2.23 14.80
N CYS A 161 36.06 3.00 13.71
CA CYS A 161 35.24 4.20 13.57
C CYS A 161 34.51 4.18 12.23
N CYS A 162 33.18 4.22 12.28
CA CYS A 162 32.35 4.36 11.08
C CYS A 162 31.30 5.46 11.24
N TYR A 163 30.76 5.89 10.12
CA TYR A 163 29.63 6.81 10.05
C TYR A 163 28.68 6.36 8.92
N PRO A 164 27.48 5.85 9.21
CA PRO A 164 26.45 5.60 8.20
C PRO A 164 25.83 6.94 7.78
N LEU A 165 25.77 7.23 6.47
CA LEU A 165 25.23 8.51 6.01
C LEU A 165 23.74 8.69 6.29
N THR A 166 23.01 7.60 6.53
CA THR A 166 21.62 7.62 7.03
C THR A 166 21.46 8.27 8.42
N ASP A 167 22.53 8.37 9.22
CA ASP A 167 22.49 9.00 10.56
C ASP A 167 22.17 10.50 10.48
N SER A 168 22.55 11.16 9.38
CA SER A 168 22.21 12.56 9.06
C SER A 168 22.61 13.65 10.07
N SER A 169 23.31 13.31 11.17
CA SER A 169 23.71 14.28 12.20
C SER A 169 24.73 15.31 11.71
N VAL A 170 25.69 14.88 10.90
CA VAL A 170 26.79 15.69 10.36
C VAL A 170 26.66 15.85 8.84
N TRP A 171 26.53 14.74 8.11
CA TRP A 171 26.34 14.75 6.67
C TRP A 171 24.86 14.87 6.32
N ARG A 172 24.52 15.62 5.27
CA ARG A 172 23.13 15.81 4.79
C ARG A 172 23.04 15.48 3.30
N ASN A 173 21.83 15.12 2.85
CA ASN A 173 21.56 14.84 1.44
C ASN A 173 22.02 16.01 0.55
N GLY A 174 22.64 15.68 -0.58
CA GLY A 174 23.27 16.66 -1.49
C GLY A 174 24.64 17.16 -1.01
N GLY A 175 25.07 16.82 0.21
CA GLY A 175 26.39 17.15 0.73
C GLY A 175 27.51 16.26 0.20
N ASP A 176 28.73 16.78 0.21
CA ASP A 176 29.95 16.03 -0.08
C ASP A 176 30.62 15.50 1.21
N PHE A 177 31.69 14.71 1.06
CA PHE A 177 32.42 14.17 2.21
C PHE A 177 33.39 15.16 2.86
N SER A 178 33.54 16.39 2.33
CA SER A 178 34.47 17.39 2.89
C SER A 178 34.09 17.80 4.32
N VAL A 179 32.83 17.62 4.72
CA VAL A 179 32.36 17.89 6.08
C VAL A 179 33.17 17.13 7.15
N PHE A 180 33.58 15.89 6.86
CA PHE A 180 34.36 15.09 7.80
C PHE A 180 35.82 15.54 7.90
N SER A 181 36.39 16.06 6.81
CA SER A 181 37.71 16.71 6.83
C SER A 181 37.71 17.95 7.73
N LYS A 182 36.64 18.75 7.68
CA LYS A 182 36.46 19.93 8.57
C LYS A 182 36.37 19.55 10.05
N LEU A 183 35.96 18.32 10.35
CA LEU A 183 35.90 17.76 11.72
C LEU A 183 37.19 17.01 12.10
N GLY A 184 38.25 17.18 11.32
CA GLY A 184 39.59 16.69 11.63
C GLY A 184 39.88 15.26 11.21
N CYS A 185 39.00 14.60 10.46
CA CYS A 185 39.31 13.30 9.86
C CYS A 185 40.31 13.46 8.72
N ARG A 186 41.33 12.59 8.65
CA ARG A 186 42.37 12.69 7.62
C ARG A 186 41.99 11.96 6.33
N GLY A 187 41.27 10.85 6.42
CA GLY A 187 40.79 10.12 5.25
C GLY A 187 39.64 9.17 5.55
N PHE A 188 39.20 8.47 4.50
CA PHE A 188 38.07 7.55 4.62
C PHE A 188 38.12 6.38 3.63
N SER A 189 37.28 5.39 3.91
CA SER A 189 36.81 4.37 2.98
C SER A 189 35.29 4.33 2.98
N SER A 190 34.69 3.79 1.93
CA SER A 190 33.24 3.74 1.74
C SER A 190 32.80 2.37 1.26
N TRP A 191 31.67 1.92 1.78
CA TRP A 191 30.98 0.71 1.36
C TRP A 191 29.48 0.97 1.27
N VAL A 192 28.81 0.15 0.48
CA VAL A 192 27.36 0.12 0.37
C VAL A 192 26.88 -1.18 1.00
N VAL A 193 25.96 -1.06 1.95
CA VAL A 193 25.35 -2.22 2.60
C VAL A 193 23.92 -2.34 2.11
N GLU A 194 23.62 -3.45 1.44
CA GLU A 194 22.25 -3.73 0.97
C GLU A 194 21.34 -4.05 2.16
N LYS A 195 20.07 -3.62 2.09
CA LYS A 195 19.09 -3.87 3.17
C LYS A 195 18.95 -5.36 3.42
N GLY A 196 19.18 -5.79 4.66
CA GLY A 196 19.12 -7.20 5.07
C GLY A 196 20.44 -7.98 4.92
N SER A 197 21.51 -7.36 4.41
CA SER A 197 22.86 -7.93 4.36
C SER A 197 23.75 -7.35 5.46
N SER A 198 24.65 -8.16 6.02
CA SER A 198 25.74 -7.70 6.89
C SER A 198 27.05 -7.46 6.13
N ALA A 199 27.10 -7.79 4.84
CA ALA A 199 28.29 -7.65 4.00
C ALA A 199 28.19 -6.40 3.11
N GLY A 200 29.20 -5.53 3.18
CA GLY A 200 29.28 -4.33 2.36
C GLY A 200 30.02 -4.55 1.04
N LYS A 201 29.60 -3.88 -0.03
CA LYS A 201 30.36 -3.76 -1.29
C LYS A 201 31.22 -2.49 -1.23
N ARG A 202 32.54 -2.60 -1.45
CA ARG A 202 33.45 -1.44 -1.47
C ARG A 202 33.10 -0.53 -2.65
N GLY A 203 33.04 0.77 -2.40
CA GLY A 203 32.76 1.78 -3.42
C GLY A 203 31.89 2.91 -2.88
N VAL A 204 31.56 3.85 -3.76
CA VAL A 204 30.65 4.95 -3.48
C VAL A 204 29.42 4.81 -4.36
N LYS A 205 28.24 4.67 -3.75
CA LYS A 205 26.96 4.68 -4.46
C LYS A 205 26.57 6.11 -4.75
N PHE A 206 26.44 6.43 -6.03
CA PHE A 206 25.80 7.65 -6.50
C PHE A 206 24.36 7.35 -6.87
N GLU A 207 23.46 8.13 -6.31
CA GLU A 207 22.08 8.19 -6.76
C GLU A 207 21.98 9.17 -7.93
N TRP A 208 21.18 8.85 -8.96
CA TRP A 208 21.03 9.70 -10.16
C TRP A 208 19.59 10.12 -10.40
N GLY A 209 19.33 11.31 -10.93
CA GLY A 209 17.97 11.80 -11.20
C GLY A 209 17.93 12.66 -12.46
N LEU A 210 16.79 12.68 -13.14
CA LEU A 210 16.56 13.57 -14.27
C LEU A 210 15.81 14.82 -13.75
N PRO A 211 16.16 16.04 -14.19
CA PRO A 211 15.44 17.24 -13.76
C PRO A 211 13.97 17.16 -14.16
N ARG A 212 13.06 17.68 -13.32
CA ARG A 212 11.61 17.69 -13.59
C ARG A 212 11.21 18.24 -14.95
N ASN A 213 11.97 19.17 -15.53
CA ASN A 213 11.68 19.71 -16.87
C ASN A 213 11.76 18.66 -18.00
N PHE A 214 12.29 17.46 -17.71
CA PHE A 214 12.28 16.31 -18.63
C PHE A 214 11.01 15.45 -18.50
N SER A 215 10.08 15.74 -17.59
CA SER A 215 9.03 14.79 -17.17
C SER A 215 7.87 14.57 -18.16
N ASP A 216 7.68 15.44 -19.15
CA ASP A 216 6.58 15.30 -20.12
C ASP A 216 6.81 14.08 -21.04
N GLY A 217 6.14 12.97 -20.74
CA GLY A 217 6.24 11.71 -21.49
C GLY A 217 7.55 10.94 -21.26
N ILE A 218 8.18 11.10 -20.10
CA ILE A 218 9.42 10.39 -19.72
C ILE A 218 9.18 8.94 -19.31
N CYS A 219 8.08 8.68 -18.59
CA CYS A 219 7.70 7.36 -18.14
C CYS A 219 6.87 6.63 -19.17
N ASP A 220 7.03 5.31 -19.21
CA ASP A 220 6.20 4.44 -20.04
C ASP A 220 4.74 4.51 -19.58
N LYS A 221 3.81 4.08 -20.44
CA LYS A 221 2.36 4.14 -20.19
C LYS A 221 1.89 3.47 -18.88
N ASN A 222 2.64 2.48 -18.41
CA ASN A 222 2.38 1.77 -17.14
C ASN A 222 3.42 2.12 -16.07
N GLY A 223 4.07 3.28 -16.20
CA GLY A 223 5.01 3.82 -15.23
C GLY A 223 4.56 5.18 -14.73
N PHE A 224 4.98 5.53 -13.52
CA PHE A 224 4.72 6.81 -12.88
C PHE A 224 6.02 7.46 -12.40
N VAL A 225 6.00 8.78 -12.24
CA VAL A 225 7.16 9.56 -11.84
C VAL A 225 7.40 9.41 -10.33
N VAL A 226 8.65 9.13 -9.94
CA VAL A 226 9.11 9.08 -8.55
C VAL A 226 10.24 10.06 -8.32
N ASN A 227 10.32 10.67 -7.13
CA ASN A 227 11.43 11.57 -6.79
C ASN A 227 12.68 10.78 -6.40
N ALA A 228 13.86 11.27 -6.80
CA ALA A 228 15.14 10.83 -6.26
C ALA A 228 15.29 11.29 -4.80
N THR A 229 16.00 10.51 -3.97
CA THR A 229 16.13 10.78 -2.54
C THR A 229 17.25 11.78 -2.23
N ALA A 230 18.40 11.59 -2.85
CA ALA A 230 19.60 12.40 -2.63
C ALA A 230 19.83 13.49 -3.70
N VAL A 231 19.24 13.36 -4.89
CA VAL A 231 19.34 14.35 -5.98
C VAL A 231 18.20 15.36 -5.85
N PRO A 232 18.45 16.64 -5.49
CA PRO A 232 17.41 17.65 -5.37
C PRO A 232 16.66 17.83 -6.70
N ASP A 233 15.32 17.86 -6.63
CA ASP A 233 14.42 17.98 -7.80
C ASP A 233 14.63 16.93 -8.91
N GLY A 234 15.41 15.88 -8.63
CA GLY A 234 15.61 14.76 -9.53
C GLY A 234 14.40 13.83 -9.52
N VAL A 235 13.99 13.38 -10.69
CA VAL A 235 12.91 12.41 -10.88
C VAL A 235 13.38 11.18 -11.67
N ARG A 236 12.66 10.07 -11.48
CA ARG A 236 12.79 8.82 -12.24
C ARG A 236 11.41 8.27 -12.56
N CYS A 237 11.38 7.13 -13.23
CA CYS A 237 10.17 6.37 -13.44
C CYS A 237 10.19 5.08 -12.61
N SER A 238 9.02 4.68 -12.13
CA SER A 238 8.77 3.39 -11.50
C SER A 238 7.58 2.75 -12.17
N CYS A 239 7.59 1.42 -12.30
CA CYS A 239 6.47 0.71 -12.90
C CYS A 239 5.33 0.54 -11.90
N SER A 240 4.09 0.66 -12.39
CA SER A 240 2.89 0.33 -11.62
C SER A 240 2.87 -1.14 -11.23
N ASP A 241 2.10 -1.47 -10.19
CA ASP A 241 1.97 -2.84 -9.69
C ASP A 241 1.61 -3.84 -10.80
N GLY A 242 2.28 -4.99 -10.80
CA GLY A 242 2.16 -6.02 -11.84
C GLY A 242 2.97 -5.77 -13.10
N PHE A 243 3.81 -4.72 -13.13
CA PHE A 243 4.77 -4.45 -14.19
C PHE A 243 6.20 -4.37 -13.65
N VAL A 244 7.15 -4.81 -14.47
CA VAL A 244 8.59 -4.82 -14.16
C VAL A 244 9.36 -4.22 -15.33
N GLY A 245 10.39 -3.46 -15.02
CA GLY A 245 11.27 -2.81 -15.99
C GLY A 245 11.88 -1.54 -15.42
N ASP A 246 12.46 -0.71 -16.28
CA ASP A 246 13.11 0.54 -15.87
C ASP A 246 12.15 1.72 -15.75
N GLY A 247 10.89 1.55 -16.15
CA GLY A 247 9.86 2.59 -16.04
C GLY A 247 9.89 3.64 -17.15
N PHE A 248 10.95 3.72 -17.94
CA PHE A 248 11.14 4.81 -18.92
C PHE A 248 10.56 4.45 -20.28
N ALA A 249 9.82 5.36 -20.90
CA ALA A 249 9.22 5.14 -22.22
C ALA A 249 10.26 4.86 -23.32
N ARG A 250 11.51 5.33 -23.14
CA ARG A 250 12.64 5.16 -24.07
C ARG A 250 13.66 4.11 -23.60
N GLY A 251 13.45 3.58 -22.41
CA GLY A 251 14.23 2.49 -21.85
C GLY A 251 13.60 1.14 -22.19
N PHE A 252 13.68 0.20 -21.27
CA PHE A 252 12.93 -1.06 -21.29
C PHE A 252 11.42 -0.85 -21.10
N GLY A 253 11.01 0.24 -20.47
CA GLY A 253 9.62 0.53 -20.15
C GLY A 253 9.07 -0.38 -19.06
N CYS A 254 7.75 -0.54 -19.02
CA CYS A 254 7.07 -1.37 -18.04
C CYS A 254 6.43 -2.59 -18.70
N LEU A 255 7.06 -3.75 -18.49
CA LEU A 255 6.60 -5.04 -19.01
C LEU A 255 5.69 -5.72 -17.99
N LYS A 256 4.55 -6.24 -18.44
CA LYS A 256 3.64 -6.99 -17.57
C LYS A 256 4.38 -8.21 -17.00
N SER A 257 4.40 -8.37 -15.68
CA SER A 257 4.93 -9.55 -15.01
C SER A 257 3.81 -10.54 -14.72
N CYS A 258 4.10 -11.83 -14.87
CA CYS A 258 3.17 -12.91 -14.53
C CYS A 258 3.94 -14.18 -14.17
N VAL A 259 3.29 -15.07 -13.42
CA VAL A 259 3.85 -16.39 -13.12
C VAL A 259 3.21 -17.42 -14.04
N LYS A 260 4.02 -18.09 -14.87
CA LYS A 260 3.61 -19.23 -15.68
C LYS A 260 4.43 -20.45 -15.29
N ASN A 261 3.75 -21.54 -14.95
CA ASN A 261 4.37 -22.81 -14.55
C ASN A 261 5.41 -22.67 -13.41
N GLY A 262 5.18 -21.74 -12.47
CA GLY A 262 6.10 -21.48 -11.35
C GLY A 262 7.34 -20.65 -11.71
N HIS A 263 7.45 -20.18 -12.96
CA HIS A 263 8.52 -19.28 -13.40
C HIS A 263 7.94 -17.89 -13.67
N GLU A 264 8.69 -16.85 -13.28
CA GLU A 264 8.36 -15.48 -13.64
C GLU A 264 8.59 -15.26 -15.15
N GLU A 265 7.56 -14.72 -15.80
CA GLU A 265 7.52 -14.40 -17.21
C GLU A 265 7.15 -12.92 -17.39
N TYR A 266 7.57 -12.34 -18.51
CA TYR A 266 7.46 -10.89 -18.75
C TYR A 266 6.93 -10.56 -20.14
N GLY A 267 6.17 -9.47 -20.24
CA GLY A 267 5.77 -8.87 -21.51
C GLY A 267 4.75 -9.72 -22.30
N SER A 268 5.04 -9.97 -23.57
CA SER A 268 4.12 -10.65 -24.50
C SER A 268 3.84 -12.10 -24.11
N SER A 269 4.73 -12.72 -23.34
CA SER A 269 4.54 -14.07 -22.84
C SER A 269 3.48 -14.13 -21.75
N CYS A 270 3.15 -13.02 -21.07
CA CYS A 270 2.03 -12.93 -20.13
C CYS A 270 0.65 -12.84 -20.78
N HIS A 271 0.58 -12.67 -22.10
CA HIS A 271 -0.68 -12.74 -22.81
C HIS A 271 -0.97 -14.21 -23.09
N GLY A 272 -2.09 -14.73 -22.56
CA GLY A 272 -2.55 -16.07 -22.91
C GLY A 272 -2.60 -16.18 -24.43
N LYS A 273 -2.21 -17.33 -25.00
CA LYS A 273 -2.25 -17.57 -26.46
C LYS A 273 -3.67 -17.29 -26.96
N GLY A 274 -3.92 -16.07 -27.43
CA GLY A 274 -5.04 -15.78 -28.30
C GLY A 274 -4.91 -16.68 -29.52
N ARG A 275 -6.01 -17.31 -29.91
CA ARG A 275 -6.16 -18.17 -31.09
C ARG A 275 -5.22 -17.75 -32.23
N SER A 276 -4.50 -18.73 -32.78
CA SER A 276 -3.55 -18.49 -33.87
C SER A 276 -4.21 -17.72 -35.02
N GLU A 277 -3.46 -16.77 -35.57
CA GLU A 277 -3.76 -15.89 -36.70
C GLU A 277 -4.34 -16.60 -37.95
N LYS A 278 -4.31 -17.94 -37.99
CA LYS A 278 -4.81 -18.75 -39.11
C LYS A 278 -6.33 -18.97 -39.11
N GLU A 279 -7.05 -18.74 -38.00
CA GLU A 279 -8.52 -18.87 -37.98
C GLU A 279 -9.26 -17.57 -38.39
N LEU A 280 -8.60 -16.41 -38.42
CA LEU A 280 -9.23 -15.13 -38.77
C LEU A 280 -9.58 -15.00 -40.27
N ILE A 281 -8.87 -15.74 -41.13
CA ILE A 281 -9.04 -15.70 -42.59
C ILE A 281 -10.33 -16.42 -43.01
N ILE A 282 -10.74 -17.46 -42.29
CA ILE A 282 -11.97 -18.22 -42.60
C ILE A 282 -13.22 -17.48 -42.06
N PHE A 283 -13.11 -16.86 -40.88
CA PHE A 283 -14.21 -16.10 -40.29
C PHE A 283 -14.56 -14.82 -41.06
N THR A 284 -13.57 -14.14 -41.67
CA THR A 284 -13.81 -12.90 -42.43
C THR A 284 -14.38 -13.13 -43.83
N GLY A 285 -14.12 -14.28 -44.46
CA GLY A 285 -14.61 -14.57 -45.82
C GLY A 285 -16.07 -15.05 -45.91
N VAL A 286 -16.59 -15.72 -44.88
CA VAL A 286 -17.89 -16.41 -44.97
C VAL A 286 -18.94 -15.87 -43.99
N LEU A 287 -18.53 -15.52 -42.75
CA LEU A 287 -19.50 -15.09 -41.73
C LEU A 287 -19.90 -13.62 -41.85
N ALA A 288 -19.02 -12.75 -42.35
CA ALA A 288 -19.34 -11.35 -42.61
C ALA A 288 -20.49 -11.17 -43.64
N PRO A 289 -20.48 -11.83 -44.81
CA PRO A 289 -21.61 -11.72 -45.74
C PRO A 289 -22.90 -12.36 -45.20
N LEU A 290 -22.81 -13.45 -44.43
CA LEU A 290 -23.98 -14.05 -43.79
C LEU A 290 -24.62 -13.13 -42.73
N PHE A 291 -23.81 -12.43 -41.94
CA PHE A 291 -24.30 -11.46 -40.96
C PHE A 291 -24.94 -10.24 -41.63
N ILE A 292 -24.36 -9.76 -42.73
CA ILE A 292 -24.93 -8.63 -43.49
C ILE A 292 -26.29 -9.03 -44.08
N ILE A 293 -26.40 -10.22 -44.67
CA ILE A 293 -27.68 -10.72 -45.22
C ILE A 293 -28.72 -10.89 -44.11
N ALA A 294 -28.34 -11.46 -42.97
CA ALA A 294 -29.24 -11.62 -41.82
C ALA A 294 -29.70 -10.26 -41.24
N SER A 295 -28.81 -9.28 -41.15
CA SER A 295 -29.14 -7.92 -40.72
C SER A 295 -30.07 -7.20 -41.71
N LEU A 296 -29.87 -7.38 -43.02
CA LEU A 296 -30.75 -6.79 -44.03
C LEU A 296 -32.15 -7.42 -44.02
N ILE A 297 -32.24 -8.73 -43.81
CA ILE A 297 -33.52 -9.43 -43.63
C ILE A 297 -34.20 -8.99 -42.33
N GLY A 298 -33.46 -8.88 -41.23
CA GLY A 298 -33.97 -8.38 -39.95
C GLY A 298 -34.50 -6.94 -40.06
N LEU A 299 -33.75 -6.06 -40.73
CA LEU A 299 -34.17 -4.68 -40.98
C LEU A 299 -35.43 -4.62 -41.85
N PHE A 300 -35.52 -5.45 -42.89
CA PHE A 300 -36.72 -5.56 -43.73
C PHE A 300 -37.95 -6.07 -42.94
N CYS A 301 -37.75 -7.00 -42.01
CA CYS A 301 -38.81 -7.48 -41.11
C CYS A 301 -39.24 -6.42 -40.08
N ILE A 302 -38.31 -5.61 -39.56
CA ILE A 302 -38.60 -4.53 -38.61
C ILE A 302 -39.34 -3.38 -39.32
N LEU A 303 -38.93 -3.01 -40.54
CA LEU A 303 -39.58 -1.96 -41.34
C LEU A 303 -41.00 -2.34 -41.81
N ARG A 304 -41.36 -3.63 -41.78
CA ARG A 304 -42.71 -4.13 -42.11
C ARG A 304 -43.61 -4.39 -40.90
N ARG A 305 -43.13 -4.20 -39.67
CA ARG A 305 -43.97 -4.34 -38.48
C ARG A 305 -44.66 -3.02 -38.16
N PRO A 306 -46.00 -2.97 -38.04
CA PRO A 306 -46.69 -1.80 -37.53
C PRO A 306 -46.30 -1.59 -36.07
N ILE A 307 -45.81 -0.39 -35.77
CA ILE A 307 -45.26 0.01 -34.48
C ILE A 307 -46.35 0.01 -33.42
N LYS A 308 -46.18 -0.82 -32.38
CA LYS A 308 -46.76 -0.58 -31.04
C LYS A 308 -45.61 -0.42 -30.06
N GLN A 309 -45.55 0.74 -29.43
CA GLN A 309 -44.48 1.14 -28.52
C GLN A 309 -44.66 0.54 -27.12
N THR A 310 -43.51 0.44 -26.43
CA THR A 310 -43.34 0.45 -24.97
C THR A 310 -43.40 -0.90 -24.25
N THR A 311 -42.27 -1.64 -24.24
CA THR A 311 -41.96 -2.67 -23.21
C THR A 311 -40.49 -3.10 -23.15
N LEU A 312 -39.54 -2.37 -23.75
CA LEU A 312 -38.17 -2.87 -23.96
C LEU A 312 -37.12 -2.40 -22.92
N ASN A 313 -37.51 -1.58 -21.94
CA ASN A 313 -36.57 -1.09 -20.91
C ASN A 313 -36.59 -1.89 -19.60
N TYR A 314 -37.46 -2.90 -19.45
CA TYR A 314 -37.55 -3.71 -18.23
C TYR A 314 -36.81 -5.06 -18.34
N ALA A 315 -36.64 -5.59 -19.55
CA ALA A 315 -36.01 -6.91 -19.77
C ALA A 315 -34.47 -6.86 -19.82
N HIS A 316 -33.86 -5.69 -20.06
CA HIS A 316 -32.41 -5.55 -20.18
C HIS A 316 -31.70 -5.49 -18.81
N SER A 317 -32.34 -4.91 -17.79
CA SER A 317 -31.81 -4.89 -16.42
C SER A 317 -31.88 -6.27 -15.75
N GLN A 318 -32.90 -7.07 -16.07
CA GLN A 318 -33.10 -8.39 -15.45
C GLN A 318 -32.10 -9.45 -15.95
N PHE A 319 -31.72 -9.39 -17.22
CA PHE A 319 -30.79 -10.38 -17.82
C PHE A 319 -29.31 -10.16 -17.45
N HIS A 320 -28.91 -8.92 -17.15
CA HIS A 320 -27.54 -8.60 -16.75
C HIS A 320 -27.31 -8.89 -15.24
N SER A 321 -28.37 -8.77 -14.44
CA SER A 321 -28.40 -9.18 -13.03
C SER A 321 -28.17 -10.69 -12.90
N ASP A 322 -28.97 -11.53 -13.56
CA ASP A 322 -28.93 -12.99 -13.36
C ASP A 322 -27.59 -13.63 -13.75
N ALA A 323 -26.94 -13.16 -14.82
CA ALA A 323 -25.65 -13.70 -15.27
C ALA A 323 -24.47 -13.29 -14.37
N LEU A 324 -24.55 -12.14 -13.68
CA LEU A 324 -23.59 -11.72 -12.67
C LEU A 324 -23.90 -12.35 -11.31
N LEU A 325 -25.19 -12.49 -10.94
CA LEU A 325 -25.67 -13.20 -9.75
C LEU A 325 -25.22 -14.66 -9.76
N GLN A 326 -25.34 -15.34 -10.90
CA GLN A 326 -24.99 -16.74 -11.07
C GLN A 326 -23.47 -16.98 -11.07
N LYS A 327 -22.68 -15.93 -11.31
CA LYS A 327 -21.21 -15.96 -11.25
C LYS A 327 -20.68 -15.55 -9.87
N ALA A 328 -21.35 -14.61 -9.20
CA ALA A 328 -21.00 -14.09 -7.87
C ALA A 328 -21.55 -14.94 -6.70
N CYS A 329 -22.68 -15.65 -6.86
CA CYS A 329 -23.29 -16.45 -5.80
C CYS A 329 -23.03 -17.95 -6.00
N ARG A 330 -21.90 -18.43 -5.47
CA ARG A 330 -21.84 -19.80 -4.90
C ARG A 330 -22.50 -19.87 -3.51
N THR A 331 -23.10 -18.78 -3.06
CA THR A 331 -23.72 -18.57 -1.74
C THR A 331 -25.22 -18.83 -1.80
N ARG A 332 -25.88 -18.98 -0.65
CA ARG A 332 -27.36 -19.09 -0.58
C ARG A 332 -27.98 -17.73 -0.95
N LEU A 333 -28.88 -17.74 -1.93
CA LEU A 333 -29.75 -16.59 -2.22
C LEU A 333 -30.98 -16.66 -1.32
N PHE A 334 -31.11 -15.67 -0.46
CA PHE A 334 -32.27 -15.47 0.39
C PHE A 334 -33.30 -14.59 -0.34
N THR A 335 -34.58 -14.79 -0.06
CA THR A 335 -35.62 -13.86 -0.51
C THR A 335 -35.77 -12.72 0.49
N TYR A 336 -36.15 -11.52 0.04
CA TYR A 336 -36.40 -10.41 0.96
C TYR A 336 -37.45 -10.77 2.01
N HIS A 337 -38.52 -11.46 1.61
CA HIS A 337 -39.59 -11.89 2.51
C HIS A 337 -39.09 -12.82 3.62
N GLU A 338 -38.18 -13.76 3.30
CA GLU A 338 -37.57 -14.66 4.29
C GLU A 338 -36.77 -13.88 5.34
N LEU A 339 -35.97 -12.90 4.92
CA LEU A 339 -35.18 -12.08 5.83
C LEU A 339 -36.04 -11.06 6.59
N GLN A 340 -37.10 -10.57 5.98
CA GLN A 340 -38.08 -9.69 6.62
C GLN A 340 -38.81 -10.44 7.75
N GLU A 341 -39.24 -11.67 7.53
CA GLU A 341 -39.82 -12.51 8.59
C GLU A 341 -38.80 -12.80 9.69
N ALA A 342 -37.59 -13.20 9.31
CA ALA A 342 -36.53 -13.56 10.26
C ALA A 342 -36.17 -12.40 11.19
N THR A 343 -36.13 -11.17 10.67
CA THR A 343 -35.80 -9.94 11.41
C THR A 343 -37.01 -9.23 12.02
N ARG A 344 -38.21 -9.83 11.93
CA ARG A 344 -39.48 -9.24 12.40
C ARG A 344 -39.76 -7.86 11.79
N GLY A 345 -39.51 -7.73 10.49
CA GLY A 345 -39.76 -6.53 9.71
C GLY A 345 -38.67 -5.46 9.81
N PHE A 346 -37.42 -5.84 10.11
CA PHE A 346 -36.31 -4.90 10.32
C PHE A 346 -36.62 -3.84 11.41
N GLY A 347 -37.36 -4.25 12.44
CA GLY A 347 -37.76 -3.37 13.52
C GLY A 347 -36.56 -2.95 14.39
N ASP A 348 -36.67 -1.80 15.06
CA ASP A 348 -35.60 -1.29 15.94
C ASP A 348 -35.23 -2.27 17.07
N ASN A 349 -36.16 -3.11 17.52
CA ASN A 349 -35.90 -4.13 18.54
C ASN A 349 -34.96 -5.25 18.07
N ALA A 350 -34.86 -5.46 16.75
CA ALA A 350 -33.96 -6.44 16.15
C ALA A 350 -32.62 -5.80 15.73
N LYS A 351 -32.50 -4.47 15.82
CA LYS A 351 -31.32 -3.75 15.33
C LYS A 351 -30.14 -3.94 16.28
N LEU A 352 -29.07 -4.56 15.76
CA LEU A 352 -27.81 -4.81 16.46
C LEU A 352 -26.84 -3.64 16.31
N VAL A 353 -26.83 -3.01 15.13
CA VAL A 353 -25.92 -1.90 14.81
C VAL A 353 -26.67 -0.79 14.08
N ARG A 354 -26.45 0.46 14.51
CA ARG A 354 -26.79 1.69 13.76
C ARG A 354 -25.49 2.33 13.29
N SER A 355 -25.10 2.10 12.04
CA SER A 355 -23.93 2.77 11.45
C SER A 355 -24.36 3.57 10.21
N GLY A 356 -23.59 4.58 9.82
CA GLY A 356 -23.81 5.33 8.57
C GLY A 356 -23.73 4.44 7.32
N ASN A 357 -23.15 3.26 7.50
CA ASN A 357 -22.96 2.20 6.55
C ASN A 357 -24.21 1.33 6.28
N GLY A 358 -25.21 1.43 7.14
CA GLY A 358 -26.37 0.54 7.11
C GLY A 358 -26.67 0.00 8.49
N ALA A 359 -27.69 -0.85 8.56
CA ALA A 359 -28.14 -1.43 9.81
C ALA A 359 -27.94 -2.95 9.79
N ILE A 360 -27.41 -3.49 10.88
CA ILE A 360 -27.32 -4.93 11.08
C ILE A 360 -28.46 -5.34 12.01
N TYR A 361 -29.22 -6.35 11.64
CA TYR A 361 -30.37 -6.86 12.39
C TYR A 361 -30.16 -8.31 12.81
N ALA A 362 -30.51 -8.63 14.05
CA ALA A 362 -30.68 -10.00 14.50
C ALA A 362 -31.89 -10.62 13.81
N GLY A 363 -31.73 -11.85 13.34
CA GLY A 363 -32.83 -12.63 12.80
C GLY A 363 -32.73 -14.09 13.20
N GLU A 364 -33.87 -14.77 13.12
CA GLU A 364 -33.95 -16.22 13.25
C GLU A 364 -34.67 -16.75 12.01
N LEU A 365 -33.97 -17.53 11.21
CA LEU A 365 -34.54 -18.20 10.04
C LEU A 365 -35.56 -19.26 10.49
N ARG A 366 -36.45 -19.68 9.58
CA ARG A 366 -37.52 -20.66 9.88
C ARG A 366 -37.00 -22.02 10.36
N ASP A 367 -35.76 -22.36 10.05
CA ASP A 367 -35.06 -23.56 10.50
C ASP A 367 -34.43 -23.40 11.90
N GLY A 368 -34.60 -22.24 12.54
CA GLY A 368 -34.06 -21.91 13.87
C GLY A 368 -32.62 -21.36 13.83
N LEU A 369 -32.02 -21.19 12.65
CA LEU A 369 -30.67 -20.64 12.54
C LEU A 369 -30.69 -19.14 12.85
N ARG A 370 -29.89 -18.73 13.84
CA ARG A 370 -29.67 -17.31 14.16
C ARG A 370 -28.74 -16.67 13.14
N VAL A 371 -29.12 -15.50 12.65
CA VAL A 371 -28.41 -14.79 11.59
C VAL A 371 -28.30 -13.30 11.90
N ALA A 372 -27.22 -12.68 11.43
CA ALA A 372 -27.04 -11.24 11.41
C ALA A 372 -27.24 -10.75 9.97
N VAL A 373 -28.30 -9.95 9.76
CA VAL A 373 -28.69 -9.43 8.44
C VAL A 373 -28.21 -7.99 8.32
N HIS A 374 -27.17 -7.79 7.53
CA HIS A 374 -26.63 -6.47 7.22
C HIS A 374 -27.37 -5.88 6.01
N GLN A 375 -28.17 -4.85 6.27
CA GLN A 375 -28.83 -4.05 5.25
C GLN A 375 -27.89 -2.95 4.76
N LEU A 376 -27.50 -3.02 3.48
CA LEU A 376 -26.56 -2.10 2.87
C LEU A 376 -27.28 -0.92 2.22
N HIS A 377 -26.67 0.27 2.30
CA HIS A 377 -27.14 1.45 1.59
C HIS A 377 -26.39 1.62 0.27
N CYS A 378 -27.05 1.32 -0.86
CA CYS A 378 -26.47 1.44 -2.20
C CYS A 378 -27.23 2.48 -3.03
N GLU A 379 -26.60 3.62 -3.32
CA GLU A 379 -27.23 4.71 -4.07
C GLU A 379 -27.03 4.62 -5.60
N SER A 380 -26.04 3.84 -6.06
CA SER A 380 -25.70 3.72 -7.48
C SER A 380 -25.49 2.26 -7.91
N GLU A 381 -25.70 1.96 -9.20
CA GLU A 381 -25.39 0.65 -9.79
C GLU A 381 -23.89 0.29 -9.67
N GLY A 382 -23.01 1.30 -9.68
CA GLY A 382 -21.57 1.09 -9.47
C GLY A 382 -21.25 0.61 -8.06
N ASN A 383 -21.92 1.16 -7.05
CA ASN A 383 -21.77 0.74 -5.65
C ASN A 383 -22.23 -0.72 -5.48
N LEU A 384 -23.36 -1.08 -6.09
CA LEU A 384 -23.86 -2.45 -6.07
C LEU A 384 -22.84 -3.44 -6.67
N MET A 385 -22.19 -3.09 -7.79
CA MET A 385 -21.16 -3.95 -8.37
C MET A 385 -19.94 -4.15 -7.48
N SER A 386 -19.48 -3.10 -6.79
CA SER A 386 -18.38 -3.21 -5.83
C SER A 386 -18.74 -4.14 -4.67
N VAL A 387 -19.94 -3.96 -4.10
CA VAL A 387 -20.50 -4.79 -3.04
C VAL A 387 -20.51 -6.26 -3.44
N LEU A 388 -21.05 -6.57 -4.63
CA LEU A 388 -21.13 -7.95 -5.10
C LEU A 388 -19.76 -8.59 -5.27
N SER A 389 -18.77 -7.85 -5.78
CA SER A 389 -17.40 -8.33 -5.90
C SER A 389 -16.76 -8.64 -4.54
N GLN A 390 -17.04 -7.84 -3.52
CA GLN A 390 -16.50 -8.06 -2.17
C GLN A 390 -17.20 -9.19 -1.43
N ILE A 391 -18.53 -9.33 -1.61
CA ILE A 391 -19.28 -10.48 -1.12
C ILE A 391 -18.69 -11.78 -1.68
N GLU A 392 -18.32 -11.80 -2.96
CA GLU A 392 -17.67 -12.96 -3.59
C GLU A 392 -16.33 -13.30 -2.92
N ILE A 393 -15.48 -12.30 -2.65
CA ILE A 393 -14.20 -12.52 -1.98
C ILE A 393 -14.42 -12.99 -0.53
N LEU A 394 -15.30 -12.33 0.22
CA LEU A 394 -15.59 -12.68 1.62
C LEU A 394 -16.22 -14.06 1.76
N TYR A 395 -17.01 -14.51 0.78
CA TYR A 395 -17.57 -15.85 0.78
C TYR A 395 -16.48 -16.93 0.64
N VAL A 396 -15.52 -16.71 -0.25
CA VAL A 396 -14.42 -17.66 -0.49
C VAL A 396 -13.38 -17.59 0.64
N LEU A 397 -13.32 -16.46 1.35
CA LEU A 397 -12.39 -16.23 2.44
C LEU A 397 -12.83 -16.96 3.71
N ALA A 398 -12.24 -18.14 3.94
CA ALA A 398 -12.39 -18.87 5.19
C ALA A 398 -11.29 -18.45 6.18
N HIS A 399 -11.61 -17.58 7.13
CA HIS A 399 -10.72 -17.20 8.23
C HIS A 399 -11.41 -17.35 9.58
N LYS A 400 -10.71 -17.87 10.59
CA LYS A 400 -11.28 -18.18 11.91
C LYS A 400 -11.87 -16.96 12.64
N ASN A 401 -11.39 -15.75 12.33
CA ASN A 401 -11.86 -14.50 12.94
C ASN A 401 -12.69 -13.60 12.00
N VAL A 402 -13.07 -14.10 10.82
CA VAL A 402 -14.09 -13.46 9.97
C VAL A 402 -15.41 -14.19 10.20
N ALA A 403 -16.51 -13.44 10.36
CA ALA A 403 -17.83 -14.05 10.49
C ALA A 403 -18.22 -14.79 9.21
N HIS A 404 -18.80 -15.98 9.37
CA HIS A 404 -19.14 -16.80 8.22
C HIS A 404 -20.31 -16.18 7.44
N LEU A 405 -20.08 -15.92 6.16
CA LEU A 405 -21.08 -15.41 5.24
C LEU A 405 -21.98 -16.57 4.77
N LEU A 406 -23.26 -16.53 5.11
CA LEU A 406 -24.25 -17.54 4.74
C LEU A 406 -24.83 -17.26 3.35
N GLY A 407 -25.01 -15.99 2.99
CA GLY A 407 -25.61 -15.62 1.72
C GLY A 407 -25.98 -14.15 1.60
N CYS A 408 -26.78 -13.84 0.59
CA CYS A 408 -27.26 -12.49 0.34
C CYS A 408 -28.67 -12.50 -0.28
N CYS A 409 -29.32 -11.34 -0.28
CA CYS A 409 -30.58 -11.06 -0.96
C CYS A 409 -30.39 -9.83 -1.84
N ILE A 410 -30.70 -9.97 -3.13
CA ILE A 410 -30.55 -8.94 -4.15
C ILE A 410 -31.87 -8.89 -4.92
N ASP A 411 -32.88 -8.29 -4.31
CA ASP A 411 -34.22 -8.17 -4.88
C ASP A 411 -34.41 -6.80 -5.56
N PRO A 412 -34.91 -6.74 -6.81
CA PRO A 412 -35.16 -5.48 -7.50
C PRO A 412 -36.14 -4.60 -6.72
N GLY A 413 -35.69 -3.41 -6.31
CA GLY A 413 -36.51 -2.45 -5.55
C GLY A 413 -36.35 -2.53 -4.03
N CYS A 414 -35.49 -3.42 -3.52
CA CYS A 414 -35.10 -3.46 -2.11
C CYS A 414 -33.59 -3.16 -1.96
N ALA A 415 -33.19 -2.71 -0.77
CA ALA A 415 -31.78 -2.58 -0.42
C ALA A 415 -31.09 -3.96 -0.40
N PRO A 416 -29.85 -4.11 -0.91
CA PRO A 416 -29.12 -5.35 -0.82
C PRO A 416 -28.92 -5.78 0.65
N LEU A 417 -29.11 -7.07 0.92
CA LEU A 417 -28.92 -7.64 2.25
C LEU A 417 -27.83 -8.69 2.22
N VAL A 418 -26.97 -8.69 3.23
CA VAL A 418 -25.90 -9.68 3.42
C VAL A 418 -26.16 -10.42 4.73
N VAL A 419 -26.09 -11.74 4.70
CA VAL A 419 -26.51 -12.61 5.81
C VAL A 419 -25.30 -13.34 6.35
N TYR A 420 -24.98 -13.06 7.61
CA TYR A 420 -23.91 -13.73 8.36
C TYR A 420 -24.51 -14.67 9.40
N GLU A 421 -23.72 -15.68 9.79
CA GLU A 421 -23.98 -16.42 11.01
C GLU A 421 -23.90 -15.47 12.22
N ASP A 422 -24.86 -15.56 13.16
CA ASP A 422 -24.86 -14.82 14.42
C ASP A 422 -24.29 -15.68 15.57
N PRO A 423 -23.06 -15.39 16.05
CA PRO A 423 -22.42 -16.14 17.12
C PRO A 423 -23.16 -16.08 18.46
N ALA A 424 -23.04 -17.16 19.25
CA ALA A 424 -23.88 -17.38 20.42
C ALA A 424 -23.73 -16.34 21.55
N ASN A 425 -22.57 -15.72 21.71
CA ASN A 425 -22.27 -14.82 22.84
C ASN A 425 -22.46 -13.33 22.49
N GLY A 426 -23.01 -12.98 21.33
CA GLY A 426 -23.29 -11.59 20.96
C GLY A 426 -22.04 -10.75 20.71
N THR A 427 -22.16 -9.42 20.87
CA THR A 427 -21.12 -8.44 20.47
C THR A 427 -20.20 -8.06 21.62
N LEU A 428 -18.96 -7.69 21.31
CA LEU A 428 -18.01 -7.11 22.24
C LEU A 428 -18.60 -5.87 22.93
N GLU A 429 -19.29 -5.01 22.18
CA GLU A 429 -20.01 -3.85 22.72
C GLU A 429 -20.94 -4.24 23.90
N LYS A 430 -21.71 -5.33 23.75
CA LYS A 430 -22.60 -5.80 24.82
C LYS A 430 -21.82 -6.21 26.06
N HIS A 431 -20.69 -6.88 25.89
CA HIS A 431 -19.84 -7.30 27.00
C HIS A 431 -19.09 -6.15 27.69
N LEU A 432 -18.82 -5.05 26.98
CA LEU A 432 -18.12 -3.89 27.54
C LEU A 432 -19.06 -2.90 28.23
N HIS A 433 -20.29 -2.71 27.74
CA HIS A 433 -21.15 -1.59 28.18
C HIS A 433 -22.45 -1.97 28.89
N HIS A 434 -22.77 -3.26 29.07
CA HIS A 434 -24.03 -3.63 29.71
C HIS A 434 -24.07 -3.41 31.23
N PRO A 435 -25.26 -3.10 31.78
CA PRO A 435 -25.49 -3.08 33.22
C PRO A 435 -25.11 -4.42 33.85
N LYS A 436 -24.46 -4.36 35.02
CA LYS A 436 -23.99 -5.53 35.78
C LYS A 436 -25.10 -6.60 35.92
N GLY A 437 -24.85 -7.82 35.43
CA GLY A 437 -25.61 -9.02 35.80
C GLY A 437 -26.34 -9.80 34.70
N THR A 438 -26.34 -9.35 33.44
CA THR A 438 -27.01 -10.07 32.34
C THR A 438 -26.08 -10.91 31.47
N GLU A 439 -24.82 -10.52 31.32
CA GLU A 439 -23.82 -11.24 30.51
C GLU A 439 -22.50 -11.40 31.30
N PRO A 440 -21.71 -12.47 31.07
CA PRO A 440 -20.42 -12.63 31.72
C PRO A 440 -19.47 -11.50 31.30
N THR A 441 -18.95 -10.78 32.29
CA THR A 441 -17.99 -9.69 32.10
C THR A 441 -16.66 -10.25 31.59
N LEU A 442 -16.05 -9.57 30.60
CA LEU A 442 -14.74 -9.97 30.08
C LEU A 442 -13.63 -9.53 31.02
N ASP A 443 -12.87 -10.50 31.53
CA ASP A 443 -11.60 -10.26 32.19
C ASP A 443 -10.55 -9.69 31.21
N TRP A 444 -9.44 -9.20 31.75
CA TRP A 444 -8.38 -8.58 30.94
C TRP A 444 -7.80 -9.52 29.88
N TYR A 445 -7.57 -10.78 30.24
CA TYR A 445 -7.01 -11.78 29.33
C TYR A 445 -7.90 -11.98 28.09
N ARG A 446 -9.22 -12.09 28.27
CA ARG A 446 -10.17 -12.21 27.18
C ARG A 446 -10.20 -10.95 26.31
N ARG A 447 -10.17 -9.75 26.92
CA ARG A 447 -10.10 -8.49 26.17
C ARG A 447 -8.85 -8.43 25.30
N LEU A 448 -7.69 -8.79 25.85
CA LEU A 448 -6.42 -8.83 25.11
C LEU A 448 -6.43 -9.89 23.99
N LYS A 449 -7.00 -11.08 24.24
CA LYS A 449 -7.21 -12.12 23.22
C LYS A 449 -8.02 -11.58 22.05
N ILE A 450 -9.17 -10.97 22.34
CA ILE A 450 -10.09 -10.41 21.33
C ILE A 450 -9.38 -9.31 20.54
N ALA A 451 -8.65 -8.41 21.21
CA ALA A 451 -7.85 -7.37 20.56
C ALA A 451 -6.83 -7.96 19.58
N ALA A 452 -6.04 -8.94 20.01
CA ALA A 452 -5.03 -9.58 19.18
C ALA A 452 -5.64 -10.31 17.98
N GLU A 453 -6.76 -11.01 18.17
CA GLU A 453 -7.49 -11.71 17.10
C GLU A 453 -8.08 -10.75 16.07
N THR A 454 -8.72 -9.67 16.52
CA THR A 454 -9.26 -8.61 15.65
C THR A 454 -8.15 -7.91 14.86
N ALA A 455 -7.05 -7.53 15.52
CA ALA A 455 -5.91 -6.92 14.83
C ALA A 455 -5.27 -7.87 13.80
N SER A 456 -5.19 -9.16 14.13
CA SER A 456 -4.63 -10.18 13.24
C SER A 456 -5.44 -10.35 11.96
N VAL A 457 -6.77 -10.40 12.06
CA VAL A 457 -7.63 -10.53 10.87
C VAL A 457 -7.62 -9.28 10.00
N LEU A 458 -7.62 -8.10 10.61
CA LEU A 458 -7.49 -6.83 9.86
C LEU A 458 -6.16 -6.75 9.12
N ALA A 459 -5.04 -7.12 9.78
CA ALA A 459 -3.73 -7.17 9.15
C ALA A 459 -3.69 -8.19 7.99
N PHE A 460 -4.27 -9.38 8.19
CA PHE A 460 -4.36 -10.41 7.16
C PHE A 460 -5.14 -9.92 5.93
N LEU A 461 -6.31 -9.32 6.12
CA LEU A 461 -7.15 -8.81 5.04
C LEU A 461 -6.50 -7.65 4.27
N GLN A 462 -5.71 -6.81 4.94
CA GLN A 462 -5.03 -5.68 4.30
C GLN A 462 -3.71 -6.06 3.62
N CYS A 463 -3.00 -7.09 4.10
CA CYS A 463 -1.64 -7.43 3.61
C CYS A 463 -1.60 -8.69 2.74
N GLU A 464 -2.41 -9.70 3.06
CA GLU A 464 -2.33 -11.04 2.45
C GLU A 464 -3.43 -11.30 1.41
N VAL A 465 -4.49 -10.48 1.41
CA VAL A 465 -5.59 -10.59 0.44
C VAL A 465 -5.39 -9.60 -0.71
N SER A 466 -5.64 -10.04 -1.95
CA SER A 466 -5.55 -9.20 -3.14
C SER A 466 -6.86 -9.23 -3.92
N PRO A 467 -7.52 -8.06 -4.13
CA PRO A 467 -7.17 -6.75 -3.60
C PRO A 467 -7.31 -6.67 -2.06
N PRO A 468 -6.57 -5.77 -1.37
CA PRO A 468 -6.71 -5.56 0.07
C PRO A 468 -8.14 -5.24 0.45
N ILE A 469 -8.61 -5.82 1.56
CA ILE A 469 -9.92 -5.53 2.12
C ILE A 469 -9.76 -4.69 3.38
N PHE A 470 -10.30 -3.48 3.35
CA PHE A 470 -10.42 -2.59 4.50
C PHE A 470 -11.81 -2.74 5.12
N HIS A 471 -11.93 -2.53 6.43
CA HIS A 471 -13.23 -2.50 7.09
C HIS A 471 -13.88 -1.11 6.97
N ASP A 472 -13.06 -0.06 7.02
CA ASP A 472 -13.35 1.37 6.87
C ASP A 472 -14.29 1.99 7.92
N HIS A 473 -14.86 1.20 8.83
CA HIS A 473 -15.82 1.64 9.86
C HIS A 473 -15.89 0.63 11.02
N LEU A 474 -14.74 0.25 11.58
CA LEU A 474 -14.72 -0.77 12.62
C LEU A 474 -15.27 -0.22 13.95
N GLU A 475 -16.12 -0.99 14.61
CA GLU A 475 -16.66 -0.64 15.93
C GLU A 475 -16.76 -1.91 16.79
N SER A 476 -16.86 -1.76 18.11
CA SER A 476 -17.05 -2.89 19.03
C SER A 476 -18.33 -3.68 18.78
N CYS A 477 -19.33 -3.08 18.13
CA CYS A 477 -20.58 -3.72 17.74
C CYS A 477 -20.43 -4.63 16.50
N HIS A 478 -19.35 -4.46 15.72
CA HIS A 478 -18.99 -5.31 14.57
C HIS A 478 -18.19 -6.55 14.96
N ILE A 479 -17.76 -6.66 16.23
CA ILE A 479 -16.95 -7.77 16.74
C ILE A 479 -17.85 -8.68 17.58
N TYR A 480 -18.18 -9.86 17.05
CA TYR A 480 -18.97 -10.86 17.76
C TYR A 480 -18.07 -11.88 18.43
N LEU A 481 -18.61 -12.53 19.46
CA LEU A 481 -17.91 -13.54 20.22
C LEU A 481 -18.56 -14.91 19.97
N ASP A 482 -17.74 -15.85 19.52
CA ASP A 482 -18.17 -17.26 19.42
C ASP A 482 -18.24 -17.93 20.79
N ALA A 483 -18.62 -19.20 20.82
CA ALA A 483 -18.79 -19.98 22.05
C ALA A 483 -17.54 -19.99 22.94
N ASP A 484 -16.34 -19.84 22.35
CA ASP A 484 -15.04 -19.82 23.04
C ASP A 484 -14.54 -18.40 23.34
N PHE A 485 -15.42 -17.40 23.22
CA PHE A 485 -15.09 -15.97 23.34
C PHE A 485 -13.96 -15.56 22.40
N SER A 486 -13.93 -16.14 21.19
CA SER A 486 -13.02 -15.72 20.13
C SER A 486 -13.70 -14.73 19.20
N ALA A 487 -12.94 -13.77 18.68
CA ALA A 487 -13.45 -12.67 17.88
C ALA A 487 -13.91 -13.15 16.49
N LYS A 488 -15.09 -12.70 16.06
CA LYS A 488 -15.64 -12.84 14.71
C LYS A 488 -16.02 -11.45 14.22
N VAL A 489 -15.27 -10.91 13.27
CA VAL A 489 -15.53 -9.57 12.74
C VAL A 489 -16.50 -9.65 11.56
N LEU A 490 -17.53 -8.81 11.57
CA LEU A 490 -18.55 -8.68 10.52
C LEU A 490 -18.33 -7.39 9.73
N GLY A 491 -18.94 -7.29 8.54
CA GLY A 491 -19.10 -5.99 7.85
C GLY A 491 -17.90 -5.49 7.05
N PHE A 492 -16.88 -6.32 6.81
CA PHE A 492 -15.73 -5.96 5.99
C PHE A 492 -16.08 -5.46 4.59
N GLY A 493 -15.44 -4.40 4.13
CA GLY A 493 -15.34 -4.02 2.72
C GLY A 493 -16.60 -3.51 2.05
N LEU A 494 -17.81 -3.81 2.53
CA LEU A 494 -19.05 -3.67 1.74
C LEU A 494 -19.44 -2.23 1.36
N LEU A 495 -18.72 -1.19 1.78
CA LEU A 495 -19.17 0.20 1.58
C LEU A 495 -18.02 1.14 1.23
N ASN A 496 -17.68 1.16 -0.06
CA ASN A 496 -17.00 2.29 -0.68
C ASN A 496 -18.05 3.19 -1.34
N ALA A 497 -18.83 3.92 -0.56
CA ALA A 497 -19.65 5.00 -1.08
C ALA A 497 -19.11 6.33 -0.52
N PRO A 498 -18.50 7.20 -1.35
CA PRO A 498 -18.41 8.59 -1.00
C PRO A 498 -19.84 9.13 -0.93
N THR A 499 -20.27 9.59 0.24
CA THR A 499 -21.43 10.47 0.32
C THR A 499 -21.08 11.76 -0.43
N ASP A 500 -21.60 11.92 -1.64
CA ASP A 500 -21.53 13.16 -2.41
C ASP A 500 -22.51 14.18 -1.76
N ASP A 501 -22.24 14.57 -0.52
CA ASP A 501 -22.98 15.64 0.15
C ASP A 501 -22.45 16.99 -0.34
N LYS A 502 -23.11 17.50 -1.38
CA LYS A 502 -22.85 18.79 -2.02
C LYS A 502 -23.30 19.96 -1.15
N SER A 503 -22.73 20.10 0.05
CA SER A 503 -23.04 21.23 0.92
C SER A 503 -21.83 21.93 1.56
N HIS A 504 -20.59 21.45 1.38
CA HIS A 504 -19.41 22.17 1.87
C HIS A 504 -18.23 22.14 0.87
N PRO A 505 -17.81 23.31 0.33
CA PRO A 505 -16.70 23.37 -0.61
C PRO A 505 -15.35 23.51 0.11
N VAL A 506 -14.38 22.71 -0.33
CA VAL A 506 -12.91 22.78 -0.10
C VAL A 506 -12.45 22.23 1.27
N GLU A 507 -11.56 21.22 1.23
CA GLU A 507 -10.86 20.51 2.34
C GLU A 507 -11.42 19.18 2.90
N ALA A 508 -12.18 18.38 2.13
CA ALA A 508 -12.68 17.08 2.64
C ALA A 508 -12.60 15.87 1.68
N SER A 509 -11.63 15.83 0.76
CA SER A 509 -11.42 14.67 -0.13
C SER A 509 -10.14 13.86 0.17
N SER A 510 -9.70 13.81 1.43
CA SER A 510 -8.53 13.04 1.90
C SER A 510 -8.79 12.25 3.18
N PHE A 511 -10.03 12.17 3.66
CA PHE A 511 -10.35 11.41 4.87
C PHE A 511 -10.72 9.98 4.51
N HIS A 512 -9.70 9.16 4.23
CA HIS A 512 -9.86 7.71 4.37
C HIS A 512 -10.12 7.42 5.85
N ASN A 513 -11.28 6.89 6.19
CA ASN A 513 -11.48 6.23 7.48
C ASN A 513 -10.45 5.10 7.56
N ASN A 514 -9.56 5.18 8.55
CA ASN A 514 -8.47 4.22 8.67
C ASN A 514 -8.84 3.19 9.73
N ASP A 515 -8.89 1.91 9.35
CA ASP A 515 -9.04 0.76 10.25
C ASP A 515 -8.16 0.86 11.50
N VAL A 516 -6.96 1.44 11.40
CA VAL A 516 -6.05 1.65 12.54
C VAL A 516 -6.63 2.63 13.55
N TYR A 517 -7.21 3.74 13.08
CA TYR A 517 -7.84 4.73 13.96
C TYR A 517 -9.06 4.13 14.66
N ASP A 518 -9.94 3.50 13.89
CA ASP A 518 -11.17 2.88 14.39
C ASP A 518 -10.86 1.77 15.39
N PHE A 519 -9.86 0.95 15.09
CA PHE A 519 -9.38 -0.06 16.03
C PHE A 519 -8.74 0.56 17.28
N GLY A 520 -8.08 1.71 17.17
CA GLY A 520 -7.62 2.49 18.32
C GLY A 520 -8.75 2.92 19.26
N VAL A 521 -9.91 3.29 18.71
CA VAL A 521 -11.12 3.57 19.51
C VAL A 521 -11.58 2.29 20.22
N VAL A 522 -11.68 1.16 19.50
CA VAL A 522 -12.07 -0.13 20.08
C VAL A 522 -11.12 -0.58 21.20
N LEU A 523 -9.80 -0.37 21.05
CA LEU A 523 -8.84 -0.66 22.11
C LEU A 523 -9.09 0.20 23.37
N LEU A 524 -9.40 1.50 23.21
CA LEU A 524 -9.79 2.34 24.34
C LEU A 524 -11.10 1.86 24.98
N GLU A 525 -12.10 1.44 24.22
CA GLU A 525 -13.32 0.88 24.77
C GLU A 525 -13.02 -0.39 25.60
N MET A 526 -12.09 -1.24 25.14
CA MET A 526 -11.66 -2.42 25.90
C MET A 526 -10.90 -2.06 27.18
N VAL A 527 -10.08 -1.00 27.17
CA VAL A 527 -9.34 -0.56 28.38
C VAL A 527 -10.28 0.11 29.39
N THR A 528 -11.22 0.92 28.92
CA THR A 528 -12.03 1.82 29.76
C THR A 528 -13.42 1.29 30.10
N GLY A 529 -13.97 0.37 29.29
CA GLY A 529 -15.35 -0.11 29.41
C GLY A 529 -16.40 0.92 29.03
N LEU A 530 -16.02 2.07 28.45
CA LEU A 530 -16.91 3.18 28.14
C LEU A 530 -17.19 3.28 26.64
N LYS A 531 -18.40 3.68 26.27
CA LYS A 531 -18.77 4.10 24.90
C LYS A 531 -19.21 5.55 24.95
N ASN A 532 -18.36 6.45 24.48
CA ASN A 532 -18.65 7.89 24.44
C ASN A 532 -17.93 8.52 23.24
N SER A 533 -18.60 9.42 22.52
CA SER A 533 -17.97 10.20 21.44
C SER A 533 -16.75 11.00 21.92
N ASP A 534 -16.75 11.43 23.18
CA ASP A 534 -15.62 12.15 23.80
C ASP A 534 -14.55 11.23 24.40
N LEU A 535 -14.75 9.91 24.35
CA LEU A 535 -13.84 8.93 24.96
C LEU A 535 -12.39 9.11 24.49
N PRO A 536 -12.09 9.24 23.18
CA PRO A 536 -10.72 9.43 22.73
C PRO A 536 -10.09 10.66 23.37
N MET A 537 -10.80 11.79 23.43
CA MET A 537 -10.28 13.04 23.99
C MET A 537 -9.99 12.93 25.50
N VAL A 538 -10.97 12.42 26.26
CA VAL A 538 -10.88 12.31 27.72
C VAL A 538 -9.84 11.28 28.15
N ALA A 539 -9.85 10.10 27.52
CA ALA A 539 -8.89 9.04 27.81
C ALA A 539 -7.46 9.46 27.43
N LEU A 540 -7.26 10.04 26.24
CA LEU A 540 -5.94 10.52 25.81
C LEU A 540 -5.37 11.56 26.77
N GLN A 541 -6.18 12.49 27.27
CA GLN A 541 -5.72 13.50 28.22
C GLN A 541 -5.23 12.84 29.52
N LYS A 542 -5.99 11.90 30.07
CA LYS A 542 -5.66 11.19 31.32
C LYS A 542 -4.45 10.28 31.19
N ILE A 543 -4.36 9.54 30.07
CA ILE A 543 -3.20 8.68 29.76
C ILE A 543 -1.94 9.54 29.63
N ARG A 544 -1.99 10.67 28.92
CA ARG A 544 -0.84 11.58 28.73
C ARG A 544 -0.30 12.19 30.02
N ILE A 545 -1.15 12.42 31.02
CA ILE A 545 -0.74 12.96 32.33
C ILE A 545 -0.41 11.85 33.34
N GLY A 546 -0.30 10.59 32.90
CA GLY A 546 0.09 9.45 33.73
C GLY A 546 -0.97 8.98 34.70
N LYS A 547 -2.26 9.20 34.39
CA LYS A 547 -3.42 8.82 35.22
C LYS A 547 -4.26 7.74 34.54
N LEU A 548 -3.61 6.69 34.03
CA LEU A 548 -4.27 5.60 33.31
C LEU A 548 -5.26 4.87 34.23
N GLU A 549 -4.89 4.65 35.49
CA GLU A 549 -5.70 3.98 36.50
C GLU A 549 -7.07 4.64 36.75
N GLU A 550 -7.20 5.94 36.47
CA GLU A 550 -8.47 6.67 36.59
C GLU A 550 -9.44 6.38 35.44
N VAL A 551 -8.94 5.85 34.31
CA VAL A 551 -9.76 5.57 33.12
C VAL A 551 -9.93 4.09 32.85
N VAL A 552 -9.11 3.21 33.43
CA VAL A 552 -9.26 1.76 33.30
C VAL A 552 -10.63 1.33 33.83
N ASP A 553 -11.27 0.41 33.11
CA ASP A 553 -12.56 -0.14 33.45
C ASP A 553 -12.57 -0.66 34.90
N PRO A 554 -13.43 -0.12 35.78
CA PRO A 554 -13.50 -0.55 37.17
C PRO A 554 -13.72 -2.06 37.36
N VAL A 555 -14.34 -2.75 36.40
CA VAL A 555 -14.56 -4.21 36.48
C VAL A 555 -13.28 -5.03 36.33
N LEU A 556 -12.21 -4.40 35.83
CA LEU A 556 -10.89 -5.02 35.74
C LEU A 556 -10.13 -4.96 37.08
N TYR A 557 -10.63 -4.24 38.09
CA TYR A 557 -9.97 -4.09 39.39
C TYR A 557 -8.47 -3.78 39.25
N TYR A 558 -8.12 -2.70 38.53
CA TYR A 558 -6.75 -2.40 38.10
C TYR A 558 -5.69 -2.57 39.19
N HIS A 559 -5.95 -2.11 40.42
CA HIS A 559 -5.00 -2.23 41.54
C HIS A 559 -4.83 -3.65 42.10
N GLU A 560 -5.77 -4.56 41.83
CA GLU A 560 -5.73 -5.97 42.22
C GLU A 560 -5.13 -6.86 41.12
N GLN A 561 -4.88 -6.30 39.93
CA GLN A 561 -4.25 -7.02 38.82
C GLN A 561 -2.78 -7.37 39.13
N PRO A 562 -2.30 -8.55 38.69
CA PRO A 562 -0.89 -8.89 38.72
C PRO A 562 -0.03 -7.79 38.07
N PRO A 563 1.23 -7.56 38.51
CA PRO A 563 2.10 -6.55 37.91
C PRO A 563 2.20 -6.65 36.38
N HIS A 564 2.33 -7.87 35.86
CA HIS A 564 2.35 -8.14 34.42
C HIS A 564 1.05 -7.69 33.71
N SER A 565 -0.13 -7.97 34.28
CA SER A 565 -1.39 -7.56 33.68
C SER A 565 -1.57 -6.04 33.68
N ARG A 566 -1.06 -5.34 34.70
CA ARG A 566 -1.03 -3.86 34.70
C ARG A 566 -0.12 -3.30 33.60
N GLU A 567 1.06 -3.88 33.43
CA GLU A 567 1.99 -3.53 32.34
C GLU A 567 1.35 -3.77 30.97
N GLN A 568 0.63 -4.89 30.78
CA GLN A 568 -0.12 -5.14 29.55
C GLN A 568 -1.20 -4.08 29.29
N ILE A 569 -1.95 -3.68 30.33
CA ILE A 569 -2.97 -2.61 30.21
C ILE A 569 -2.31 -1.30 29.78
N GLU A 570 -1.15 -0.97 30.34
CA GLU A 570 -0.36 0.22 29.98
C GLU A 570 0.10 0.18 28.51
N ILE A 571 0.67 -0.94 28.06
CA ILE A 571 1.12 -1.12 26.68
C ILE A 571 -0.06 -0.99 25.71
N VAL A 572 -1.20 -1.62 26.01
CA VAL A 572 -2.40 -1.55 25.15
C VAL A 572 -2.98 -0.14 25.12
N ALA A 573 -2.97 0.59 26.23
CA ALA A 573 -3.44 1.98 26.29
C ALA A 573 -2.51 2.94 25.50
N ASP A 574 -1.20 2.73 25.56
CA ASP A 574 -0.23 3.44 24.72
C ASP A 574 -0.44 3.12 23.22
N LEU A 575 -0.62 1.85 22.88
CA LEU A 575 -0.89 1.42 21.51
C LEU A 575 -2.18 2.04 20.97
N ALA A 576 -3.25 2.05 21.77
CA ALA A 576 -4.50 2.73 21.43
C ALA A 576 -4.27 4.23 21.16
N THR A 577 -3.45 4.88 21.99
CA THR A 577 -3.05 6.28 21.81
C THR A 577 -2.31 6.49 20.49
N ARG A 578 -1.34 5.63 20.15
CA ARG A 578 -0.63 5.70 18.87
C ARG A 578 -1.54 5.45 17.68
N CYS A 579 -2.47 4.51 17.77
CA CYS A 579 -3.48 4.26 16.73
C CYS A 579 -4.32 5.51 16.44
N LEU A 580 -4.75 6.23 17.49
CA LEU A 580 -5.55 7.44 17.35
C LEU A 580 -4.76 8.63 16.78
N LEU A 581 -3.48 8.76 17.14
CA LEU A 581 -2.63 9.88 16.70
C LEU A 581 -2.01 9.66 15.31
N PHE A 582 -1.59 8.44 15.01
CA PHE A 582 -0.79 8.11 13.83
C PHE A 582 -1.52 7.24 12.82
N GLY A 583 -2.70 6.73 13.16
CA GLY A 583 -3.56 6.00 12.22
C GLY A 583 -3.82 6.86 10.99
N ARG A 584 -4.46 8.02 11.13
CA ARG A 584 -4.85 8.86 9.98
C ARG A 584 -3.69 9.31 9.08
N ASP A 585 -2.47 9.36 9.61
CA ASP A 585 -1.24 9.74 8.87
C ASP A 585 -0.63 8.57 8.05
N GLY A 586 -1.12 7.34 8.21
CA GLY A 586 -0.57 6.14 7.57
C GLY A 586 0.80 5.69 8.09
N LYS A 587 1.29 6.31 9.17
CA LYS A 587 2.59 6.01 9.82
C LYS A 587 2.57 4.72 10.61
N LEU A 588 1.40 4.26 11.02
CA LEU A 588 1.17 3.00 11.73
C LEU A 588 0.22 2.13 10.90
N ARG A 589 0.58 0.87 10.66
CA ARG A 589 -0.26 -0.09 9.91
C ARG A 589 -0.88 -1.13 10.83
N MET A 590 -1.97 -1.77 10.42
CA MET A 590 -2.58 -2.86 11.21
C MET A 590 -1.62 -4.03 11.44
N SER A 591 -0.67 -4.27 10.52
CA SER A 591 0.36 -5.29 10.70
C SER A 591 1.34 -4.97 11.83
N ASP A 592 1.60 -3.69 12.12
CA ASP A 592 2.41 -3.27 13.26
C ASP A 592 1.63 -3.44 14.57
N VAL A 593 0.39 -2.96 14.60
CA VAL A 593 -0.54 -3.10 15.74
C VAL A 593 -0.76 -4.57 16.11
N SER A 594 -0.98 -5.42 15.10
CA SER A 594 -1.17 -6.87 15.27
C SER A 594 0.06 -7.55 15.87
N LYS A 595 1.26 -7.26 15.36
CA LYS A 595 2.52 -7.82 15.89
C LYS A 595 2.70 -7.49 17.36
N GLU A 596 2.42 -6.25 17.74
CA GLU A 596 2.56 -5.78 19.12
C GLU A 596 1.55 -6.48 20.04
N LEU A 597 0.26 -6.50 19.70
CA LEU A 597 -0.77 -7.18 20.50
C LEU A 597 -0.53 -8.69 20.64
N VAL A 598 -0.09 -9.35 19.56
CA VAL A 598 0.24 -10.78 19.60
C VAL A 598 1.47 -11.02 20.49
N HIS A 599 2.44 -10.11 20.50
CA HIS A 599 3.60 -10.21 21.39
C HIS A 599 3.19 -10.08 22.86
N VAL A 600 2.43 -9.02 23.20
CA VAL A 600 1.90 -8.78 24.55
C VAL A 600 1.06 -9.96 25.03
N MET A 601 0.28 -10.58 24.14
CA MET A 601 -0.53 -11.76 24.46
C MET A 601 0.29 -13.04 24.67
N LYS A 602 1.40 -13.23 23.95
CA LYS A 602 2.25 -14.44 24.09
C LYS A 602 3.02 -14.48 25.41
N GLU A 603 3.38 -13.32 25.95
CA GLU A 603 4.03 -13.24 27.27
C GLU A 603 3.13 -13.80 28.41
N ASN A 604 1.82 -13.92 28.19
CA ASN A 604 0.92 -14.64 29.11
C ASN A 604 1.09 -16.18 29.10
N VAL A 605 1.57 -16.80 28.02
CA VAL A 605 1.58 -18.27 27.87
C VAL A 605 2.86 -18.88 28.44
N ASP A 606 3.99 -18.17 28.33
CA ASP A 606 5.31 -18.68 28.71
C ASP A 606 5.72 -18.32 30.16
N GLY A 607 4.90 -17.54 30.88
CA GLY A 607 5.15 -17.07 32.26
C GLY A 607 5.14 -18.14 33.37
N GLY A 608 4.99 -19.42 33.03
CA GLY A 608 5.10 -20.54 33.97
C GLY A 608 6.54 -21.02 34.26
N GLY A 609 7.54 -20.50 33.55
CA GLY A 609 8.94 -20.92 33.70
C GLY A 609 9.86 -19.77 34.04
N GLY A 610 10.36 -19.75 35.29
CA GLY A 610 11.39 -18.80 35.72
C GLY A 610 12.63 -18.86 34.83
N GLY A 611 12.89 -17.76 34.12
CA GLY A 611 14.08 -17.55 33.32
C GLY A 611 14.21 -16.07 33.01
N GLY A 612 14.88 -15.35 33.90
CA GLY A 612 15.14 -13.92 33.72
C GLY A 612 15.89 -13.66 32.42
N ILE A 613 15.26 -12.90 31.53
CA ILE A 613 15.95 -12.26 30.42
C ILE A 613 16.18 -10.80 30.84
N THR A 614 17.45 -10.45 30.80
CA THR A 614 18.04 -9.16 31.12
C THR A 614 17.28 -8.00 30.51
N ARG A 615 16.87 -7.07 31.38
CA ARG A 615 16.57 -5.67 31.05
C ARG A 615 17.59 -5.14 30.04
N GLY A 616 17.15 -4.86 28.81
CA GLY A 616 17.76 -3.82 27.99
C GLY A 616 17.55 -2.47 28.68
N PRO A 617 18.47 -1.50 28.51
CA PRO A 617 18.51 -0.32 29.35
C PRO A 617 17.17 0.40 29.30
N ALA A 618 16.75 0.84 30.50
CA ALA A 618 15.64 1.76 30.68
C ALA A 618 15.68 2.83 29.57
N ILE A 619 14.50 3.11 29.02
CA ILE A 619 14.24 4.33 28.27
C ILE A 619 14.33 5.48 29.29
N GLU A 620 15.57 5.79 29.66
CA GLU A 620 15.98 6.92 30.45
C GLU A 620 17.04 7.65 29.60
N GLU A 621 16.63 8.02 28.38
CA GLU A 621 17.14 9.11 27.55
C GLU A 621 16.42 9.09 26.19
N THR A 622 15.15 9.45 26.17
CA THR A 622 14.49 10.08 25.01
C THR A 622 13.15 10.62 25.48
N PHE A 623 13.21 11.68 26.29
CA PHE A 623 12.37 12.87 26.23
C PHE A 623 12.88 13.74 27.36
N SER A 624 13.86 14.60 27.07
CA SER A 624 14.11 15.74 27.94
C SER A 624 12.76 16.43 28.15
N ASN A 625 12.36 16.62 29.41
CA ASN A 625 11.18 17.39 29.81
C ASN A 625 11.13 18.80 29.17
N SER A 626 12.24 19.25 28.58
CA SER A 626 12.39 20.44 27.75
C SER A 626 11.63 20.39 26.40
N SER A 627 11.46 19.23 25.77
CA SER A 627 10.82 19.12 24.45
C SER A 627 9.29 19.13 24.53
N LEU A 628 8.72 18.71 25.67
CA LEU A 628 7.28 18.86 25.92
C LEU A 628 6.92 20.31 26.27
N LEU A 629 7.82 21.04 26.95
CA LEU A 629 7.68 22.46 27.25
C LEU A 629 7.89 23.36 26.01
N GLN A 630 8.65 22.92 25.01
CA GLN A 630 8.84 23.68 23.76
C GLN A 630 7.64 23.63 22.80
N MET A 631 6.62 22.80 23.07
CA MET A 631 5.31 22.91 22.40
C MET A 631 4.33 23.83 23.14
N ILE A 632 4.75 24.49 24.24
CA ILE A 632 3.92 25.38 25.07
C ILE A 632 4.23 26.87 24.80
N SER A 633 4.33 27.25 23.53
CA SER A 633 4.43 28.66 23.14
C SER A 633 3.59 28.96 21.90
N MET A 634 2.28 28.76 22.00
CA MET A 634 1.32 29.60 21.28
C MET A 634 0.23 30.02 22.26
N SER A 635 0.19 31.32 22.52
CA SER A 635 -0.73 31.99 23.45
C SER A 635 -2.18 31.83 22.99
N PRO A 636 -3.15 31.59 23.90
CA PRO A 636 -4.57 31.63 23.57
C PRO A 636 -5.12 33.04 23.85
N ASP A 637 -4.92 33.98 22.93
CA ASP A 637 -5.59 35.29 22.99
C ASP A 637 -5.96 35.75 21.57
N SER A 638 -7.03 35.19 21.00
CA SER A 638 -7.87 35.87 19.99
C SER A 638 -9.04 34.99 19.51
N ILE A 639 -9.95 34.60 20.41
CA ILE A 639 -11.31 34.18 20.00
C ILE A 639 -12.31 34.72 21.03
N LEU A 640 -12.66 36.00 20.87
CA LEU A 640 -13.78 36.78 21.44
C LEU A 640 -13.43 38.23 21.09
N ALA A 641 -14.15 39.05 20.33
CA ALA A 641 -15.46 39.09 19.69
C ALA A 641 -15.38 40.29 18.68
N PRO A 642 -16.45 40.79 18.03
CA PRO A 642 -17.75 40.21 17.69
C PRO A 642 -17.91 39.91 16.18
#